data_AF-A0A7S3UCU1-F1
#
_entry.id   AF-A0A7S3UCU1-F1
#
_cell.length_a   1.000
_cell.length_b   1.000
_cell.length_c   1.000
_cell.angle_alpha   90.00
_cell.angle_beta   90.00
_cell.angle_gamma   90.00
#
_symmetry.space_group_name_H-M   'P 1'
#
loop_
_entity.id
_entity.type
_entity.pdbx_description
1 polymer ?
#
loop_
_entity_poly.entity_id
_entity_poly.type
_entity_poly.pdbx_seq_one_letter_code
_entity_poly.pdbx_strand_id
1 'polypeptide(L)'
;MGKAVPTSKHSYGHGGWEPRTSRCTYVCKGKRRAGVAKAGEQPECPLNDADDGRRTVLASTTPSRDTIREWLYENTNLKKLSGQVLQELANGIVVKKVRSGDVLCREGERPDEIYVVRKGMLETKFFGVQEDVPPSSILMLTEVLREVTSSCSLEACTDAEVWAIPSSYLKELAARKPELALMLSVQLADQLAMLNEKQRSESEKQKVLRRYYVQPTNESFPQISIDTFAGKSRYFQNLRKQLLAAANDSERNHVLVFGEPGLFKDKLAQLIHENSVYCDEPVVMLQCKNIKPGAPELFGDDNNPGLLKSVGRGSIILNNVQDIHSDIVDTLFSTLDSAMCDKNSDDCQARLLFISEKTVPALSNFPLTRIKVPPLRLARRDIPHLVNFYLQEYTKHRGLEKVPTITPEVMKDLEAFDHPDNFAGLFYSLRRAVIQTEASPEGSTIGRSTLWFTRKPEQNVRLNLLDQLPILRKFLRSDIWPERINFDFTLYAFAAIVLILWFGPQERDTNFALNFFWAWWWPGIFLVYLGLGRVWCAVCPFMIYGELVQRWRLSKGAVLRKWPKNMDAWGPWFLFWMFAAILVWEECWDLPDTAYLSGWLLVLITAGAMICSYFFEKRLWCRYLCPIGGMNAMFAKLSVTELRAKQGVCTAECDTYHCYKGGPAEPPEGLETNGCPLGSHPAQLKDNKDCVLCMECLKACPYRSVEFNLRVPFADLLEKHNATASEVSLMFLLLGASYLHRLPALLEQFGLQDLSTEEGILSSLGMHMLVSSFVLAAPGLLVYAVDSIFVSGLRMKRGGDDPVSKASSLRKPATFVELAYGYLPLVWAITLAFYTELGLSEAFRVLQVAGRTIGLSPEVAERLPGFSLQDSDTLAVLQTLTLMTGLALSVFITKYLSKMSWKECLPHFFLLGGLTLEAWLLDIPGAFWGSWT
;
A
#
# COMPACT_ATOMS: atom_id res chain seq x y z
N MET A 1 53.70 -5.81 -0.21
CA MET A 1 53.20 -7.04 0.44
C MET A 1 51.82 -7.34 -0.12
N GLY A 2 51.71 -8.39 -0.95
CA GLY A 2 50.49 -8.73 -1.67
C GLY A 2 49.67 -9.83 -0.99
N LYS A 3 48.37 -9.84 -1.30
CA LYS A 3 47.45 -11.00 -1.47
C LYS A 3 46.14 -10.42 -2.03
N ALA A 4 45.94 -10.42 -3.35
CA ALA A 4 45.40 -11.50 -4.19
C ALA A 4 43.86 -11.50 -4.24
N VAL A 5 43.35 -10.85 -5.30
CA VAL A 5 41.99 -10.93 -5.82
C VAL A 5 41.98 -12.02 -6.91
N PRO A 6 41.04 -12.97 -6.93
CA PRO A 6 40.82 -13.79 -8.11
C PRO A 6 39.66 -13.21 -8.93
N THR A 7 40.01 -12.82 -10.15
CA THR A 7 39.12 -12.60 -11.29
C THR A 7 38.49 -13.92 -11.77
N SER A 8 37.19 -13.94 -12.07
CA SER A 8 36.60 -14.95 -12.96
C SER A 8 35.68 -14.30 -13.99
N LYS A 9 36.02 -14.59 -15.25
CA LYS A 9 35.43 -14.12 -16.50
C LYS A 9 33.99 -14.63 -16.70
N HIS A 10 33.17 -13.80 -17.33
CA HIS A 10 31.91 -14.16 -17.94
C HIS A 10 32.10 -15.19 -19.07
N SER A 11 31.30 -16.25 -19.06
CA SER A 11 31.00 -17.07 -20.23
C SER A 11 29.49 -17.33 -20.26
N TYR A 12 28.85 -16.86 -21.33
CA TYR A 12 27.46 -17.16 -21.66
C TYR A 12 27.28 -18.66 -21.87
N GLY A 13 26.39 -19.28 -21.11
CA GLY A 13 25.95 -20.67 -21.30
C GLY A 13 24.42 -20.70 -21.39
N HIS A 14 23.90 -21.02 -22.57
CA HIS A 14 22.52 -21.43 -22.78
C HIS A 14 22.29 -22.76 -22.03
N GLY A 15 21.49 -22.74 -20.96
CA GLY A 15 21.04 -23.92 -20.23
C GLY A 15 19.54 -24.13 -20.42
N GLY A 16 19.18 -25.25 -21.04
CA GLY A 16 17.80 -25.70 -21.23
C GLY A 16 17.07 -25.96 -19.92
N TRP A 17 15.78 -25.65 -19.92
CA TRP A 17 14.87 -25.88 -18.81
C TRP A 17 14.45 -27.36 -18.74
N GLU A 18 14.77 -28.02 -17.63
CA GLU A 18 14.09 -29.25 -17.18
C GLU A 18 12.91 -28.88 -16.25
N PRO A 19 11.69 -29.40 -16.48
CA PRO A 19 10.60 -29.24 -15.53
C PRO A 19 10.77 -30.24 -14.37
N ARG A 20 11.08 -29.71 -13.17
CA ARG A 20 11.04 -30.47 -11.92
C ARG A 20 9.60 -30.90 -11.62
N THR A 21 9.37 -32.21 -11.56
CA THR A 21 8.16 -32.82 -11.00
C THR A 21 8.12 -32.62 -9.48
N SER A 22 7.28 -31.70 -9.01
CA SER A 22 7.02 -31.49 -7.59
C SER A 22 6.15 -32.63 -7.04
N ARG A 23 6.74 -33.50 -6.22
CA ARG A 23 6.02 -34.45 -5.37
C ARG A 23 5.16 -33.68 -4.37
N CYS A 24 3.84 -33.73 -4.53
CA CYS A 24 2.89 -33.45 -3.46
C CYS A 24 2.93 -34.57 -2.43
N THR A 25 3.66 -34.37 -1.34
CA THR A 25 3.48 -35.14 -0.10
C THR A 25 2.33 -34.54 0.69
N TYR A 26 1.16 -35.19 0.66
CA TYR A 26 0.17 -35.04 1.74
C TYR A 26 -0.18 -36.41 2.33
N VAL A 27 0.12 -36.51 3.62
CA VAL A 27 -0.11 -37.64 4.50
C VAL A 27 -1.62 -37.74 4.77
N CYS A 28 -2.29 -38.70 4.14
CA CYS A 28 -3.68 -39.02 4.44
C CYS A 28 -3.75 -39.93 5.67
N LYS A 29 -3.84 -39.35 6.88
CA LYS A 29 -4.24 -40.08 8.10
C LYS A 29 -5.76 -40.29 8.08
N GLY A 30 -6.19 -41.44 7.57
CA GLY A 30 -7.58 -41.90 7.61
C GLY A 30 -7.66 -43.37 8.00
N LYS A 31 -7.99 -43.63 9.27
CA LYS A 31 -8.30 -44.96 9.83
C LYS A 31 -9.32 -45.70 8.94
N ARG A 32 -8.98 -46.89 8.44
CA ARG A 32 -9.97 -47.92 8.10
C ARG A 32 -9.66 -49.20 8.88
N ARG A 33 -10.74 -49.72 9.47
CA ARG A 33 -10.84 -50.90 10.31
C ARG A 33 -10.39 -52.14 9.55
N ALA A 34 -9.62 -52.99 10.22
CA ALA A 34 -9.44 -54.39 9.83
C ALA A 34 -10.80 -55.10 9.94
N GLY A 35 -11.32 -55.56 8.81
CA GLY A 35 -12.48 -56.42 8.71
C GLY A 35 -12.13 -57.54 7.74
N VAL A 36 -11.80 -58.69 8.31
CA VAL A 36 -11.61 -59.96 7.60
C VAL A 36 -12.97 -60.38 7.04
N ALA A 37 -13.08 -60.55 5.72
CA ALA A 37 -14.16 -61.34 5.11
C ALA A 37 -13.65 -61.99 3.82
N LYS A 38 -13.96 -63.28 3.74
CA LYS A 38 -13.49 -64.27 2.78
C LYS A 38 -14.08 -64.07 1.38
N ALA A 39 -13.33 -64.62 0.43
CA ALA A 39 -13.69 -64.90 -0.96
C ALA A 39 -15.00 -65.69 -1.09
N GLY A 40 -15.75 -65.40 -2.16
CA GLY A 40 -16.85 -66.19 -2.68
C GLY A 40 -17.54 -65.46 -3.83
N GLU A 41 -17.80 -66.20 -4.91
CA GLU A 41 -18.60 -65.84 -6.11
C GLU A 41 -17.84 -65.20 -7.30
N GLN A 42 -17.23 -66.08 -8.12
CA GLN A 42 -17.19 -65.94 -9.58
C GLN A 42 -18.45 -66.60 -10.18
N PRO A 43 -18.98 -66.09 -11.31
CA PRO A 43 -20.09 -66.73 -12.02
C PRO A 43 -19.62 -67.93 -12.85
N GLU A 44 -20.39 -69.02 -12.81
CA GLU A 44 -20.25 -70.24 -13.62
C GLU A 44 -20.73 -70.06 -15.06
N CYS A 45 -20.02 -70.67 -16.03
CA CYS A 45 -20.48 -71.76 -16.94
C CYS A 45 -19.74 -71.75 -18.30
N PRO A 46 -19.62 -72.88 -19.02
CA PRO A 46 -19.86 -74.27 -18.62
C PRO A 46 -18.68 -75.23 -18.89
N LEU A 47 -18.88 -76.41 -18.30
CA LEU A 47 -18.04 -77.59 -18.11
C LEU A 47 -17.80 -78.48 -19.35
N ASN A 48 -16.83 -79.38 -19.15
CA ASN A 48 -16.68 -80.74 -19.71
C ASN A 48 -16.08 -80.85 -21.14
N ASP A 49 -15.11 -81.73 -21.42
CA ASP A 49 -14.96 -83.11 -20.96
C ASP A 49 -13.49 -83.59 -20.76
N ALA A 50 -13.39 -84.69 -19.99
CA ALA A 50 -12.22 -85.47 -19.61
C ALA A 50 -11.31 -85.93 -20.79
N ASP A 51 -10.01 -86.11 -20.55
CA ASP A 51 -9.44 -87.46 -20.55
C ASP A 51 -8.02 -87.54 -19.96
N ASP A 52 -7.74 -88.73 -19.46
CA ASP A 52 -6.58 -89.28 -18.78
C ASP A 52 -5.25 -89.09 -19.54
N GLY A 53 -4.24 -88.59 -18.83
CA GLY A 53 -2.87 -88.39 -19.32
C GLY A 53 -2.11 -89.71 -19.44
N ARG A 54 -2.45 -90.54 -20.44
CA ARG A 54 -1.50 -91.51 -21.00
C ARG A 54 -0.42 -90.76 -21.77
N ARG A 55 0.83 -90.98 -21.34
CA ARG A 55 2.06 -90.66 -22.09
C ARG A 55 1.90 -91.00 -23.57
N THR A 56 1.81 -89.98 -24.41
CA THR A 56 2.11 -90.07 -25.84
C THR A 56 3.24 -89.11 -26.15
N VAL A 57 4.40 -89.69 -26.43
CA VAL A 57 5.54 -89.01 -27.02
C VAL A 57 5.10 -88.54 -28.40
N LEU A 58 4.76 -87.25 -28.55
CA LEU A 58 4.50 -86.64 -29.85
C LEU A 58 5.84 -86.43 -30.56
N ALA A 59 6.08 -87.27 -31.56
CA ALA A 59 7.17 -87.15 -32.52
C ALA A 59 7.17 -85.76 -33.17
N SER A 60 8.33 -85.11 -33.16
CA SER A 60 8.57 -83.82 -33.81
C SER A 60 8.53 -83.95 -35.33
N THR A 61 7.43 -83.59 -35.96
CA THR A 61 7.40 -83.31 -37.40
C THR A 61 7.57 -81.81 -37.60
N THR A 62 8.72 -81.40 -38.11
CA THR A 62 8.91 -80.03 -38.61
C THR A 62 7.88 -79.80 -39.72
N PRO A 63 7.05 -78.74 -39.67
CA PRO A 63 6.06 -78.50 -40.71
C PRO A 63 6.74 -78.35 -42.08
N SER A 64 6.08 -78.83 -43.14
CA SER A 64 6.58 -78.67 -44.50
C SER A 64 6.69 -77.17 -44.86
N ARG A 65 7.66 -76.82 -45.71
CA ARG A 65 7.89 -75.41 -46.09
C ARG A 65 6.66 -74.77 -46.76
N ASP A 66 5.89 -75.55 -47.50
CA ASP A 66 4.63 -75.09 -48.11
C ASP A 66 3.55 -74.78 -47.06
N THR A 67 3.49 -75.58 -45.99
CA THR A 67 2.59 -75.33 -44.85
C THR A 67 2.97 -74.06 -44.09
N ILE A 68 4.28 -73.77 -43.96
CA ILE A 68 4.76 -72.52 -43.34
C ILE A 68 4.37 -71.31 -44.21
N ARG A 69 4.53 -71.40 -45.54
CA ARG A 69 4.13 -70.34 -46.47
C ARG A 69 2.63 -70.02 -46.35
N GLU A 70 1.77 -71.04 -46.39
CA GLU A 70 0.32 -70.87 -46.29
C GLU A 70 -0.08 -70.23 -44.95
N TRP A 71 0.54 -70.67 -43.85
CA TRP A 71 0.28 -70.09 -42.55
C TRP A 71 0.69 -68.61 -42.46
N LEU A 72 1.87 -68.24 -43.01
CA LEU A 72 2.32 -66.86 -43.06
C LEU A 72 1.36 -65.98 -43.87
N TYR A 73 0.81 -66.51 -44.97
CA TYR A 73 -0.15 -65.80 -45.81
C TYR A 73 -1.48 -65.54 -45.09
N GLU A 74 -2.02 -66.53 -44.38
CA GLU A 74 -3.34 -66.43 -43.75
C GLU A 74 -3.33 -65.69 -42.42
N ASN A 75 -2.26 -65.80 -41.63
CA ASN A 75 -2.26 -65.39 -40.22
C ASN A 75 -1.42 -64.14 -39.92
N THR A 76 -0.64 -63.64 -40.88
CA THR A 76 0.22 -62.46 -40.67
C THR A 76 -0.09 -61.32 -41.63
N ASN A 77 0.45 -60.14 -41.36
CA ASN A 77 0.33 -58.98 -42.23
C ASN A 77 1.09 -59.11 -43.57
N LEU A 78 1.77 -60.24 -43.81
CA LEU A 78 2.56 -60.53 -45.02
C LEU A 78 1.73 -60.97 -46.25
N LYS A 79 0.40 -61.09 -46.12
CA LYS A 79 -0.53 -61.42 -47.23
C LYS A 79 -0.39 -60.56 -48.49
N LYS A 80 0.20 -59.37 -48.37
CA LYS A 80 0.43 -58.43 -49.48
C LYS A 80 1.67 -58.78 -50.33
N LEU A 81 2.50 -59.74 -49.90
CA LEU A 81 3.69 -60.17 -50.63
C LEU A 81 3.35 -61.21 -51.70
N SER A 82 4.13 -61.23 -52.79
CA SER A 82 3.98 -62.26 -53.81
C SER A 82 4.27 -63.65 -53.25
N GLY A 83 3.58 -64.67 -53.77
CA GLY A 83 3.73 -66.06 -53.32
C GLY A 83 5.17 -66.60 -53.42
N GLN A 84 5.99 -66.03 -54.32
CA GLN A 84 7.41 -66.35 -54.42
C GLN A 84 8.23 -65.82 -53.24
N VAL A 85 7.97 -64.60 -52.78
CA VAL A 85 8.67 -64.00 -51.63
C VAL A 85 8.28 -64.69 -50.33
N LEU A 86 7.01 -65.06 -50.18
CA LEU A 86 6.55 -65.85 -49.02
C LEU A 86 7.19 -67.24 -48.96
N GLN A 87 7.43 -67.88 -50.11
CA GLN A 87 8.14 -69.16 -50.16
C GLN A 87 9.60 -69.00 -49.72
N GLU A 88 10.28 -67.95 -50.16
CA GLU A 88 11.67 -67.67 -49.76
C GLU A 88 11.80 -67.31 -48.27
N LEU A 89 10.81 -66.61 -47.70
CA LEU A 89 10.71 -66.40 -46.25
C LEU A 89 10.48 -67.71 -45.51
N ALA A 90 9.58 -68.57 -46.01
CA ALA A 90 9.33 -69.88 -45.44
C ALA A 90 10.57 -70.78 -45.46
N ASN A 91 11.43 -70.67 -46.47
CA ASN A 91 12.69 -71.40 -46.58
C ASN A 91 13.71 -70.98 -45.49
N GLY A 92 13.73 -69.70 -45.12
CA GLY A 92 14.66 -69.14 -44.12
C GLY A 92 14.26 -69.35 -42.65
N ILE A 93 13.07 -69.89 -42.39
CA ILE A 93 12.56 -70.07 -41.02
C ILE A 93 13.26 -71.21 -40.29
N VAL A 94 13.68 -70.94 -39.06
CA VAL A 94 14.18 -71.90 -38.08
C VAL A 94 13.17 -71.98 -36.93
N VAL A 95 12.64 -73.18 -36.66
CA VAL A 95 11.68 -73.38 -35.56
C VAL A 95 12.44 -73.45 -34.23
N LYS A 96 12.17 -72.52 -33.32
CA LYS A 96 12.71 -72.50 -31.95
C LYS A 96 11.61 -72.77 -30.94
N LYS A 97 11.87 -73.65 -29.99
CA LYS A 97 11.04 -73.86 -28.80
C LYS A 97 11.67 -73.09 -27.66
N VAL A 98 10.91 -72.17 -27.08
CA VAL A 98 11.35 -71.22 -26.07
C VAL A 98 10.59 -71.54 -24.78
N ARG A 99 11.29 -71.57 -23.65
CA ARG A 99 10.65 -71.85 -22.35
C ARG A 99 10.19 -70.56 -21.69
N SER A 100 9.21 -70.65 -20.81
CA SER A 100 8.82 -69.53 -19.95
C SER A 100 10.05 -68.95 -19.21
N GLY A 101 10.23 -67.63 -19.30
CA GLY A 101 11.35 -66.87 -18.72
C GLY A 101 12.57 -66.69 -19.64
N ASP A 102 12.60 -67.31 -20.83
CA ASP A 102 13.70 -67.10 -21.77
C ASP A 102 13.60 -65.70 -22.43
N VAL A 103 14.70 -64.96 -22.39
CA VAL A 103 14.83 -63.64 -23.03
C VAL A 103 15.36 -63.81 -24.44
N LEU A 104 14.58 -63.42 -25.44
CA LEU A 104 14.90 -63.54 -26.87
C LEU A 104 15.71 -62.35 -27.40
N CYS A 105 15.53 -61.17 -26.81
CA CYS A 105 16.28 -59.95 -27.13
C CYS A 105 16.18 -58.97 -25.95
N ARG A 106 17.25 -58.23 -25.64
CA ARG A 106 17.21 -57.18 -24.60
C ARG A 106 17.12 -55.78 -25.22
N GLU A 107 16.54 -54.86 -24.46
CA GLU A 107 16.53 -53.44 -24.82
C GLU A 107 17.97 -52.93 -25.01
N GLY A 108 18.23 -52.25 -26.13
CA GLY A 108 19.55 -51.75 -26.49
C GLY A 108 20.46 -52.75 -27.22
N GLU A 109 20.11 -54.04 -27.30
CA GLU A 109 20.83 -55.01 -28.12
C GLU A 109 20.38 -54.93 -29.58
N ARG A 110 21.27 -55.27 -30.53
CA ARG A 110 20.89 -55.39 -31.94
C ARG A 110 20.26 -56.77 -32.14
N PRO A 111 19.00 -56.86 -32.60
CA PRO A 111 18.39 -58.15 -32.85
C PRO A 111 19.07 -58.84 -34.03
N ASP A 112 19.56 -60.05 -33.81
CA ASP A 112 20.19 -60.88 -34.85
C ASP A 112 19.17 -61.71 -35.62
N GLU A 113 17.93 -61.80 -35.15
CA GLU A 113 16.84 -62.60 -35.71
C GLU A 113 15.49 -61.88 -35.61
N ILE A 114 14.58 -62.21 -36.53
CA ILE A 114 13.16 -61.85 -36.48
C ILE A 114 12.37 -63.02 -35.91
N TYR A 115 11.37 -62.71 -35.09
CA TYR A 115 10.55 -63.72 -34.45
C TYR A 115 9.10 -63.64 -34.91
N VAL A 116 8.54 -64.78 -35.31
CA VAL A 116 7.10 -64.95 -35.60
C VAL A 116 6.51 -65.92 -34.59
N VAL A 117 5.53 -65.47 -33.80
CA VAL A 117 4.95 -66.28 -32.72
C VAL A 117 3.92 -67.24 -33.31
N ARG A 118 4.16 -68.56 -33.24
CA ARG A 118 3.20 -69.57 -33.74
C ARG A 118 2.24 -70.02 -32.64
N LYS A 119 2.77 -70.37 -31.47
CA LYS A 119 2.02 -70.83 -30.29
C LYS A 119 2.72 -70.34 -29.02
N GLY A 120 1.95 -70.05 -27.97
CA GLY A 120 2.45 -69.46 -26.73
C GLY A 120 2.32 -67.94 -26.71
N MET A 121 2.72 -67.33 -25.60
CA MET A 121 2.60 -65.90 -25.32
C MET A 121 3.97 -65.33 -24.98
N LEU A 122 4.34 -64.25 -25.66
CA LEU A 122 5.54 -63.45 -25.36
C LEU A 122 5.11 -62.11 -24.75
N GLU A 123 5.97 -61.47 -23.98
CA GLU A 123 5.80 -60.12 -23.49
C GLU A 123 6.94 -59.21 -23.98
N THR A 124 6.60 -57.96 -24.28
CA THR A 124 7.59 -56.90 -24.47
C THR A 124 7.66 -56.02 -23.23
N LYS A 125 8.87 -55.66 -22.79
CA LYS A 125 9.10 -54.70 -21.70
C LYS A 125 9.81 -53.47 -22.23
N PHE A 126 9.21 -52.30 -22.03
CA PHE A 126 9.76 -51.00 -22.41
C PHE A 126 9.50 -49.97 -21.31
N PHE A 127 10.54 -49.35 -20.76
CA PHE A 127 10.42 -48.35 -19.67
C PHE A 127 9.49 -48.77 -18.51
N GLY A 128 9.49 -50.05 -18.14
CA GLY A 128 8.66 -50.59 -17.06
C GLY A 128 7.20 -50.89 -17.41
N VAL A 129 6.79 -50.70 -18.66
CA VAL A 129 5.49 -51.14 -19.20
C VAL A 129 5.65 -52.54 -19.79
N GLN A 130 4.77 -53.46 -19.39
CA GLN A 130 4.69 -54.85 -19.90
C GLN A 130 3.49 -54.95 -20.83
N GLU A 131 3.71 -55.47 -22.04
CA GLU A 131 2.66 -55.62 -23.05
C GLU A 131 2.70 -57.04 -23.64
N ASP A 132 1.55 -57.73 -23.61
CA ASP A 132 1.40 -59.09 -24.12
C ASP A 132 1.37 -59.10 -25.65
N VAL A 133 2.18 -59.95 -26.26
CA VAL A 133 2.25 -60.11 -27.71
C VAL A 133 1.30 -61.22 -28.17
N PRO A 134 0.31 -60.91 -29.04
CA PRO A 134 -0.62 -61.92 -29.52
C PRO A 134 0.06 -62.91 -30.48
N PRO A 135 -0.45 -64.16 -30.59
CA PRO A 135 -0.01 -65.11 -31.60
C PRO A 135 -0.10 -64.53 -33.02
N SER A 136 0.81 -64.93 -33.90
CA SER A 136 0.96 -64.45 -35.28
C SER A 136 1.54 -63.04 -35.47
N SER A 137 2.02 -62.42 -34.38
CA SER A 137 2.81 -61.19 -34.44
C SER A 137 4.21 -61.45 -35.00
N ILE A 138 4.70 -60.50 -35.80
CA ILE A 138 6.08 -60.47 -36.30
C ILE A 138 6.82 -59.39 -35.51
N LEU A 139 7.92 -59.77 -34.86
CA LEU A 139 8.70 -58.91 -33.97
C LEU A 139 10.12 -58.71 -34.51
N MET A 140 10.72 -57.58 -34.19
CA MET A 140 12.10 -57.20 -34.59
C MET A 140 12.33 -56.97 -36.10
N LEU A 141 11.26 -56.95 -36.90
CA LEU A 141 11.35 -56.80 -38.36
C LEU A 141 11.91 -55.43 -38.77
N THR A 142 11.45 -54.36 -38.13
CA THR A 142 11.86 -52.99 -38.46
C THR A 142 13.29 -52.72 -37.99
N GLU A 143 13.65 -53.25 -36.82
CA GLU A 143 14.93 -53.10 -36.15
C GLU A 143 16.04 -53.78 -36.95
N VAL A 144 15.80 -55.02 -37.38
CA VAL A 144 16.72 -55.80 -38.22
C VAL A 144 16.95 -55.12 -39.58
N LEU A 145 15.90 -54.62 -40.22
CA LEU A 145 16.01 -53.98 -41.54
C LEU A 145 16.66 -52.59 -41.50
N ARG A 146 16.50 -51.84 -40.41
CA ARG A 146 17.06 -50.49 -40.24
C ARG A 146 18.41 -50.46 -39.52
N GLU A 147 18.91 -51.60 -39.06
CA GLU A 147 20.15 -51.73 -38.29
C GLU A 147 20.17 -50.91 -36.98
N VAL A 148 19.00 -50.76 -36.37
CA VAL A 148 18.84 -50.07 -35.09
C VAL A 148 18.77 -51.07 -33.94
N THR A 149 19.12 -50.63 -32.74
CA THR A 149 19.00 -51.45 -31.52
C THR A 149 17.54 -51.62 -31.14
N SER A 150 17.20 -52.76 -30.52
CA SER A 150 15.85 -53.02 -30.02
C SER A 150 15.43 -51.96 -29.03
N SER A 151 14.22 -51.43 -29.19
CA SER A 151 13.61 -50.52 -28.23
C SER A 151 13.06 -51.24 -27.01
N CYS A 152 12.84 -52.56 -27.01
CA CYS A 152 12.26 -53.29 -25.88
C CYS A 152 12.97 -54.62 -25.61
N SER A 153 12.80 -55.18 -24.41
CA SER A 153 13.19 -56.57 -24.15
C SER A 153 12.03 -57.51 -24.44
N LEU A 154 12.30 -58.62 -25.13
CA LEU A 154 11.32 -59.64 -25.49
C LEU A 154 11.54 -60.90 -24.66
N GLU A 155 10.53 -61.33 -23.91
CA GLU A 155 10.59 -62.49 -23.00
C GLU A 155 9.40 -63.42 -23.24
N ALA A 156 9.60 -64.72 -23.05
CA ALA A 156 8.52 -65.70 -23.16
C ALA A 156 7.77 -65.85 -21.83
N CYS A 157 6.46 -65.57 -21.80
CA CYS A 157 5.62 -65.77 -20.60
C CYS A 157 5.28 -67.25 -20.39
N THR A 158 5.10 -67.99 -21.50
CA THR A 158 4.74 -69.42 -21.51
C THR A 158 5.67 -70.18 -22.44
N ASP A 159 5.67 -71.51 -22.35
CA ASP A 159 6.38 -72.35 -23.33
C ASP A 159 5.83 -72.07 -24.73
N ALA A 160 6.66 -71.49 -25.59
CA ALA A 160 6.27 -70.94 -26.89
C ALA A 160 7.02 -71.60 -28.04
N GLU A 161 6.34 -71.76 -29.18
CA GLU A 161 6.94 -72.11 -30.46
C GLU A 161 7.05 -70.83 -31.29
N VAL A 162 8.29 -70.41 -31.54
CA VAL A 162 8.62 -69.19 -32.26
C VAL A 162 9.40 -69.55 -33.52
N TRP A 163 9.03 -68.97 -34.64
CA TRP A 163 9.74 -69.10 -35.90
C TRP A 163 10.74 -67.96 -36.04
N ALA A 164 12.03 -68.29 -36.02
CA ALA A 164 13.12 -67.34 -36.10
C ALA A 164 13.67 -67.27 -37.53
N ILE A 165 13.89 -66.05 -38.04
CA ILE A 165 14.55 -65.82 -39.33
C ILE A 165 15.84 -65.04 -39.07
N PRO A 166 17.01 -65.55 -39.48
CA PRO A 166 18.28 -64.83 -39.32
C PRO A 166 18.28 -63.48 -40.06
N SER A 167 18.79 -62.45 -39.40
CA SER A 167 18.92 -61.09 -39.96
C SER A 167 19.73 -61.04 -41.25
N SER A 168 20.80 -61.83 -41.35
CA SER A 168 21.62 -61.93 -42.57
C SER A 168 20.83 -62.44 -43.77
N TYR A 169 20.01 -63.48 -43.58
CA TYR A 169 19.16 -64.06 -44.61
C TYR A 169 18.07 -63.08 -45.06
N LEU A 170 17.43 -62.40 -44.11
CA LEU A 170 16.40 -61.42 -44.41
C LEU A 170 16.95 -60.20 -45.15
N LYS A 171 18.12 -59.69 -44.75
CA LYS A 171 18.79 -58.56 -45.43
C LYS A 171 19.13 -58.91 -46.87
N GLU A 172 19.64 -60.11 -47.10
CA GLU A 172 19.92 -60.60 -48.45
C GLU A 172 18.64 -60.74 -49.28
N LEU A 173 17.56 -61.25 -48.68
CA LEU A 173 16.26 -61.36 -49.34
C LEU A 173 15.66 -59.98 -49.67
N ALA A 174 15.74 -59.03 -48.74
CA ALA A 174 15.28 -57.65 -48.92
C ALA A 174 16.06 -56.92 -50.03
N ALA A 175 17.36 -57.18 -50.16
CA ALA A 175 18.19 -56.64 -51.25
C ALA A 175 17.82 -57.23 -52.62
N ARG A 176 17.45 -58.52 -52.67
CA ARG A 176 17.07 -59.21 -53.92
C ARG A 176 15.63 -58.93 -54.35
N LYS A 177 14.72 -58.63 -53.41
CA LYS A 177 13.28 -58.48 -53.65
C LYS A 177 12.76 -57.16 -53.03
N PRO A 178 12.68 -56.06 -53.81
CA PRO A 178 12.28 -54.74 -53.30
C PRO A 178 10.82 -54.65 -52.81
N GLU A 179 9.96 -55.63 -53.13
CA GLU A 179 8.59 -55.76 -52.59
C GLU A 179 8.55 -55.74 -51.06
N LEU A 180 9.53 -56.38 -50.41
CA LEU A 180 9.62 -56.44 -48.95
C LEU A 180 9.85 -55.05 -48.34
N ALA A 181 10.79 -54.29 -48.92
CA ALA A 181 11.14 -52.94 -48.46
C ALA A 181 10.01 -51.93 -48.71
N LEU A 182 9.31 -52.04 -49.83
CA LEU A 182 8.21 -51.14 -50.19
C LEU A 182 7.01 -51.29 -49.23
N MET A 183 6.64 -52.52 -48.89
CA MET A 183 5.50 -52.80 -47.99
C MET A 183 5.69 -52.20 -46.60
N LEU A 184 6.90 -52.31 -46.05
CA LEU A 184 7.27 -51.71 -44.76
C LEU A 184 7.25 -50.17 -44.79
N SER A 185 7.67 -49.57 -45.90
CA SER A 185 7.66 -48.11 -46.05
C SER A 185 6.25 -47.51 -45.99
N VAL A 186 5.26 -48.20 -46.56
CA VAL A 186 3.85 -47.77 -46.57
C VAL A 186 3.22 -47.89 -45.17
N GLN A 187 3.47 -48.99 -44.46
CA GLN A 187 2.95 -49.15 -43.09
C GLN A 187 3.52 -48.12 -42.10
N LEU A 188 4.81 -47.79 -42.22
CA LEU A 188 5.43 -46.73 -41.43
C LEU A 188 4.85 -45.34 -41.75
N ALA A 189 4.55 -45.07 -43.03
CA ALA A 189 3.93 -43.81 -43.43
C ALA A 189 2.53 -43.62 -42.83
N ASP A 190 1.70 -44.67 -42.83
CA ASP A 190 0.34 -44.63 -42.25
C ASP A 190 0.37 -44.41 -40.73
N GLN A 191 1.27 -45.09 -40.00
CA GLN A 191 1.43 -44.88 -38.55
C GLN A 191 1.96 -43.48 -38.22
N LEU A 192 2.89 -42.96 -39.02
CA LEU A 192 3.38 -41.58 -38.87
C LEU A 192 2.29 -40.54 -39.14
N ALA A 193 1.41 -40.77 -40.13
CA ALA A 193 0.30 -39.88 -40.43
C ALA A 193 -0.68 -39.78 -39.24
N MET A 194 -1.08 -40.91 -38.66
CA MET A 194 -1.95 -40.94 -37.48
C MET A 194 -1.33 -40.27 -36.25
N LEU A 195 -0.04 -40.52 -35.98
CA LEU A 195 0.66 -39.89 -34.86
C LEU A 195 0.81 -38.37 -35.04
N ASN A 196 1.12 -37.92 -36.26
CA ASN A 196 1.22 -36.50 -36.58
C ASN A 196 -0.12 -35.78 -36.40
N GLU A 197 -1.24 -36.41 -36.77
CA GLU A 197 -2.58 -35.85 -36.59
C GLU A 197 -2.92 -35.69 -35.10
N LYS A 198 -2.63 -36.72 -34.28
CA LYS A 198 -2.81 -36.67 -32.83
C LYS A 198 -1.93 -35.59 -32.19
N GLN A 199 -0.66 -35.52 -32.56
CA GLN A 199 0.29 -34.52 -32.05
C GLN A 199 -0.11 -33.09 -32.46
N ARG A 200 -0.63 -32.92 -33.68
CA ARG A 200 -1.11 -31.63 -34.17
C ARG A 200 -2.32 -31.14 -33.36
N SER A 201 -3.29 -32.02 -33.09
CA SER A 201 -4.45 -31.70 -32.26
C SER A 201 -4.05 -31.29 -30.83
N GLU A 202 -3.13 -32.01 -30.20
CA GLU A 202 -2.62 -31.66 -28.87
C GLU A 202 -1.83 -30.33 -28.88
N SER A 203 -1.03 -30.10 -29.92
CA SER A 203 -0.29 -28.83 -30.08
C SER A 203 -1.22 -27.64 -30.27
N GLU A 204 -2.29 -27.79 -31.06
CA GLU A 204 -3.30 -26.74 -31.28
C GLU A 204 -4.06 -26.44 -29.97
N LYS A 205 -4.46 -27.46 -29.21
CA LYS A 205 -5.03 -27.28 -27.85
C LYS A 205 -4.08 -26.51 -26.93
N GLN A 206 -2.80 -26.88 -26.90
CA GLN A 206 -1.82 -26.25 -26.03
C GLN A 206 -1.53 -24.80 -26.42
N LYS A 207 -1.57 -24.45 -27.71
CA LYS A 207 -1.46 -23.07 -28.20
C LYS A 207 -2.60 -22.18 -27.72
N VAL A 208 -3.84 -22.68 -27.78
CA VAL A 208 -5.03 -21.94 -27.31
C VAL A 208 -4.95 -21.72 -25.79
N LEU A 209 -4.62 -22.78 -25.03
CA LEU A 209 -4.57 -22.74 -23.56
C LEU A 209 -3.45 -21.83 -23.03
N ARG A 210 -2.28 -21.78 -23.68
CA ARG A 210 -1.13 -20.95 -23.23
C ARG A 210 -1.47 -19.47 -23.04
N ARG A 211 -2.40 -18.94 -23.84
CA ARG A 211 -2.78 -17.52 -23.79
C ARG A 211 -3.58 -17.16 -22.53
N TYR A 212 -4.31 -18.13 -21.97
CA TYR A 212 -5.26 -17.91 -20.89
C TYR A 212 -4.96 -18.75 -19.64
N TYR A 213 -3.84 -19.48 -19.67
CA TYR A 213 -3.34 -20.21 -18.52
C TYR A 213 -3.10 -19.23 -17.38
N VAL A 214 -3.62 -19.56 -16.20
CA VAL A 214 -3.38 -18.76 -15.00
C VAL A 214 -1.89 -18.85 -14.69
N GLN A 215 -1.12 -17.81 -15.04
CA GLN A 215 0.23 -17.71 -14.52
C GLN A 215 0.13 -17.56 -13.00
N PRO A 216 0.97 -18.25 -12.21
CA PRO A 216 1.10 -17.92 -10.79
C PRO A 216 1.45 -16.44 -10.71
N THR A 217 0.50 -15.66 -10.20
CA THR A 217 0.55 -14.19 -10.26
C THR A 217 1.82 -13.66 -9.63
N ASN A 218 2.43 -12.66 -10.28
CA ASN A 218 3.60 -11.89 -9.82
C ASN A 218 3.56 -11.62 -8.29
N GLU A 219 4.49 -12.24 -7.55
CA GLU A 219 5.25 -11.86 -6.33
C GLU A 219 4.62 -10.99 -5.20
N SER A 220 3.34 -10.63 -5.27
CA SER A 220 2.78 -9.53 -4.45
C SER A 220 1.77 -9.98 -3.38
N PHE A 221 1.26 -11.19 -3.47
CA PHE A 221 0.32 -11.75 -2.49
C PHE A 221 0.69 -13.19 -2.11
N PRO A 222 0.50 -13.60 -0.85
CA PRO A 222 0.88 -14.93 -0.38
C PRO A 222 0.20 -16.03 -1.18
N GLN A 223 0.84 -17.21 -1.26
CA GLN A 223 0.18 -18.43 -1.73
C GLN A 223 -0.86 -18.81 -0.68
N ILE A 224 -2.12 -18.67 -1.04
CA ILE A 224 -3.24 -18.87 -0.13
C ILE A 224 -3.73 -20.30 -0.35
N SER A 225 -3.58 -21.19 0.64
CA SER A 225 -4.23 -22.51 0.62
C SER A 225 -5.57 -22.48 1.36
N ILE A 226 -6.47 -23.43 1.07
CA ILE A 226 -7.77 -23.53 1.75
C ILE A 226 -7.64 -23.80 3.26
N ASP A 227 -6.52 -24.40 3.67
CA ASP A 227 -6.18 -24.66 5.07
C ASP A 227 -5.59 -23.45 5.78
N THR A 228 -4.78 -22.66 5.07
CA THR A 228 -4.07 -21.50 5.63
C THR A 228 -4.92 -20.22 5.61
N PHE A 229 -5.88 -20.11 4.68
CA PHE A 229 -6.79 -18.97 4.55
C PHE A 229 -7.91 -18.90 5.61
N ALA A 230 -7.96 -19.83 6.56
CA ALA A 230 -9.13 -20.01 7.42
C ALA A 230 -9.08 -19.15 8.70
N GLY A 231 -9.75 -17.98 8.66
CA GLY A 231 -10.12 -17.26 9.88
C GLY A 231 -10.92 -18.15 10.86
N LYS A 232 -10.88 -17.82 12.15
CA LYS A 232 -11.56 -18.56 13.23
C LYS A 232 -13.05 -18.21 13.34
N SER A 233 -13.53 -17.13 12.72
CA SER A 233 -14.95 -16.77 12.80
C SER A 233 -15.85 -17.80 12.11
N ARG A 234 -17.11 -17.85 12.59
CA ARG A 234 -18.17 -18.66 11.99
C ARG A 234 -18.36 -18.35 10.49
N TYR A 235 -18.12 -17.11 10.06
CA TYR A 235 -18.24 -16.70 8.66
C TYR A 235 -17.20 -17.41 7.77
N PHE A 236 -15.92 -17.39 8.16
CA PHE A 236 -14.87 -18.09 7.39
C PHE A 236 -14.98 -19.61 7.48
N GLN A 237 -15.38 -20.15 8.63
CA GLN A 237 -15.62 -21.59 8.76
C GLN A 237 -16.75 -22.06 7.83
N ASN A 238 -17.83 -21.29 7.73
CA ASN A 238 -18.93 -21.59 6.81
C ASN A 238 -18.49 -21.45 5.34
N LEU A 239 -17.74 -20.39 5.01
CA LEU A 239 -17.18 -20.20 3.67
C LEU A 239 -16.30 -21.39 3.26
N ARG A 240 -15.40 -21.83 4.14
CA ARG A 240 -14.53 -22.99 3.89
C ARG A 240 -15.33 -24.26 3.64
N LYS A 241 -16.39 -24.50 4.42
CA LYS A 241 -17.30 -25.65 4.20
C LYS A 241 -17.97 -25.56 2.84
N GLN A 242 -18.42 -24.38 2.41
CA GLN A 242 -19.02 -24.17 1.09
C GLN A 242 -18.02 -24.40 -0.06
N LEU A 243 -16.79 -23.90 0.08
CA LEU A 243 -15.73 -24.10 -0.92
C LEU A 243 -15.36 -25.58 -1.06
N LEU A 244 -15.18 -26.29 0.06
CA LEU A 244 -14.88 -27.73 0.04
C LEU A 244 -16.06 -28.56 -0.48
N ALA A 245 -17.30 -28.17 -0.18
CA ALA A 245 -18.49 -28.82 -0.73
C ALA A 245 -18.57 -28.63 -2.26
N ALA A 246 -18.27 -27.43 -2.75
CA ALA A 246 -18.23 -27.15 -4.18
C ALA A 246 -17.05 -27.87 -4.88
N ALA A 247 -15.90 -27.98 -4.22
CA ALA A 247 -14.74 -28.69 -4.77
C ALA A 247 -14.99 -30.21 -4.90
N ASN A 248 -15.64 -30.81 -3.91
CA ASN A 248 -15.97 -32.25 -3.86
C ASN A 248 -17.34 -32.59 -4.47
N ASP A 249 -17.95 -31.68 -5.23
CA ASP A 249 -19.25 -31.93 -5.85
C ASP A 249 -19.14 -33.02 -6.93
N SER A 250 -19.83 -34.14 -6.70
CA SER A 250 -19.87 -35.28 -7.62
C SER A 250 -20.56 -34.96 -8.94
N GLU A 251 -21.50 -34.02 -8.95
CA GLU A 251 -22.24 -33.61 -10.15
C GLU A 251 -21.51 -32.51 -10.94
N ARG A 252 -20.40 -31.99 -10.41
CA ARG A 252 -19.60 -30.87 -10.97
C ARG A 252 -20.45 -29.65 -11.34
N ASN A 253 -21.42 -29.28 -10.51
CA ASN A 253 -22.25 -28.11 -10.76
C ASN A 253 -21.40 -26.84 -10.90
N HIS A 254 -21.85 -25.94 -11.77
CA HIS A 254 -21.24 -24.63 -11.95
C HIS A 254 -21.34 -23.80 -10.65
N VAL A 255 -20.35 -22.95 -10.41
CA VAL A 255 -20.26 -22.20 -9.14
C VAL A 255 -20.23 -20.70 -9.40
N LEU A 256 -21.01 -19.94 -8.63
CA LEU A 256 -20.96 -18.48 -8.58
C LEU A 256 -20.36 -18.02 -7.25
N VAL A 257 -19.18 -17.42 -7.31
CA VAL A 257 -18.53 -16.74 -6.19
C VAL A 257 -18.86 -15.25 -6.27
N PHE A 258 -19.66 -14.74 -5.33
CA PHE A 258 -20.09 -13.35 -5.34
C PHE A 258 -19.81 -12.63 -4.02
N GLY A 259 -19.52 -11.33 -4.10
CA GLY A 259 -19.21 -10.51 -2.94
C GLY A 259 -18.59 -9.17 -3.33
N GLU A 260 -18.31 -8.34 -2.34
CA GLU A 260 -17.69 -7.02 -2.50
C GLU A 260 -16.30 -7.06 -3.19
N PRO A 261 -15.84 -5.93 -3.74
CA PRO A 261 -14.49 -5.81 -4.30
C PRO A 261 -13.39 -6.10 -3.28
N GLY A 262 -12.26 -6.61 -3.76
CA GLY A 262 -11.08 -6.89 -2.93
C GLY A 262 -11.17 -8.13 -2.03
N LEU A 263 -12.12 -9.04 -2.31
CA LEU A 263 -12.31 -10.29 -1.56
C LEU A 263 -11.48 -11.49 -2.06
N PHE A 264 -10.57 -11.29 -3.03
CA PHE A 264 -9.79 -12.36 -3.70
C PHE A 264 -10.66 -13.52 -4.22
N LYS A 265 -11.81 -13.17 -4.83
CA LYS A 265 -12.76 -14.13 -5.39
C LYS A 265 -12.14 -14.99 -6.51
N ASP A 266 -11.17 -14.43 -7.23
CA ASP A 266 -10.31 -15.10 -8.21
C ASP A 266 -9.52 -16.26 -7.59
N LYS A 267 -8.80 -15.99 -6.49
CA LYS A 267 -8.09 -17.04 -5.75
C LYS A 267 -9.03 -18.06 -5.13
N LEU A 268 -10.19 -17.64 -4.64
CA LEU A 268 -11.19 -18.56 -4.10
C LEU A 268 -11.75 -19.50 -5.17
N ALA A 269 -12.01 -19.00 -6.38
CA ALA A 269 -12.42 -19.82 -7.52
C ALA A 269 -11.31 -20.81 -7.91
N GLN A 270 -10.06 -20.36 -7.96
CA GLN A 270 -8.92 -21.24 -8.20
C GLN A 270 -8.81 -22.36 -7.15
N LEU A 271 -9.00 -22.05 -5.86
CA LEU A 271 -8.97 -23.03 -4.78
C LEU A 271 -10.05 -24.12 -4.91
N ILE A 272 -11.21 -23.80 -5.49
CA ILE A 272 -12.26 -24.81 -5.76
C ILE A 272 -11.74 -25.85 -6.77
N HIS A 273 -11.01 -25.41 -7.79
CA HIS A 273 -10.44 -26.29 -8.80
C HIS A 273 -9.26 -27.11 -8.22
N GLU A 274 -8.33 -26.46 -7.52
CA GLU A 274 -7.15 -27.11 -6.91
C GLU A 274 -7.50 -28.19 -5.88
N ASN A 275 -8.67 -28.08 -5.23
CA ASN A 275 -9.16 -29.06 -4.25
C ASN A 275 -10.18 -30.04 -4.84
N SER A 276 -10.40 -30.02 -6.16
CA SER A 276 -11.29 -30.95 -6.85
C SER A 276 -10.54 -32.21 -7.31
N VAL A 277 -11.29 -33.24 -7.71
CA VAL A 277 -10.73 -34.47 -8.31
C VAL A 277 -9.99 -34.19 -9.63
N TYR A 278 -10.25 -33.04 -10.25
CA TYR A 278 -9.68 -32.62 -11.54
C TYR A 278 -8.60 -31.55 -11.37
N CYS A 279 -7.87 -31.55 -10.25
CA CYS A 279 -6.82 -30.55 -9.99
C CYS A 279 -5.62 -30.63 -10.96
N ASP A 280 -5.43 -31.78 -11.61
CA ASP A 280 -4.38 -31.98 -12.63
C ASP A 280 -4.82 -31.50 -14.04
N GLU A 281 -6.10 -31.14 -14.22
CA GLU A 281 -6.66 -30.63 -15.49
C GLU A 281 -6.41 -29.12 -15.64
N PRO A 282 -6.46 -28.54 -16.86
CA PRO A 282 -6.16 -27.13 -17.04
C PRO A 282 -7.22 -26.21 -16.41
N VAL A 283 -6.77 -25.14 -15.74
CA VAL A 283 -7.60 -24.02 -15.30
C VAL A 283 -7.26 -22.75 -16.07
N VAL A 284 -8.29 -22.10 -16.60
CA VAL A 284 -8.18 -20.91 -17.43
C VAL A 284 -8.98 -19.77 -16.81
N MET A 285 -8.42 -18.56 -16.77
CA MET A 285 -9.13 -17.37 -16.28
C MET A 285 -9.32 -16.35 -17.39
N LEU A 286 -10.57 -15.91 -17.58
CA LEU A 286 -10.97 -14.88 -18.52
C LEU A 286 -11.55 -13.67 -17.79
N GLN A 287 -11.16 -12.47 -18.22
CA GLN A 287 -11.74 -11.21 -17.78
C GLN A 287 -12.92 -10.87 -18.70
N CYS A 288 -14.16 -10.87 -18.19
CA CYS A 288 -15.35 -10.70 -19.02
C CYS A 288 -15.38 -9.37 -19.79
N LYS A 289 -14.75 -8.32 -19.24
CA LYS A 289 -14.59 -7.02 -19.91
C LYS A 289 -13.83 -7.10 -21.25
N ASN A 290 -12.97 -8.10 -21.42
CA ASN A 290 -12.13 -8.25 -22.61
C ASN A 290 -12.73 -9.19 -23.66
N ILE A 291 -13.90 -9.80 -23.38
CA ILE A 291 -14.55 -10.75 -24.29
C ILE A 291 -15.22 -9.97 -25.43
N LYS A 292 -14.88 -10.33 -26.67
CA LYS A 292 -15.49 -9.73 -27.87
C LYS A 292 -16.95 -10.16 -28.04
N PRO A 293 -17.81 -9.35 -28.69
CA PRO A 293 -19.15 -9.76 -29.09
C PRO A 293 -19.12 -11.07 -29.89
N GLY A 294 -20.04 -12.00 -29.61
CA GLY A 294 -20.04 -13.36 -30.19
C GLY A 294 -19.06 -14.35 -29.55
N ALA A 295 -18.16 -13.90 -28.66
CA ALA A 295 -17.26 -14.70 -27.85
C ALA A 295 -16.57 -15.89 -28.56
N PRO A 296 -15.85 -15.66 -29.69
CA PRO A 296 -15.11 -16.72 -30.39
C PRO A 296 -14.01 -17.36 -29.51
N GLU A 297 -13.57 -16.66 -28.47
CA GLU A 297 -12.64 -17.18 -27.47
C GLU A 297 -13.27 -18.31 -26.62
N LEU A 298 -14.57 -18.24 -26.33
CA LEU A 298 -15.31 -19.23 -25.54
C LEU A 298 -15.85 -20.37 -26.42
N PHE A 299 -16.55 -20.01 -27.49
CA PHE A 299 -17.30 -20.96 -28.34
C PHE A 299 -16.50 -21.47 -29.55
N GLY A 300 -15.45 -20.76 -29.95
CA GLY A 300 -14.68 -21.08 -31.15
C GLY A 300 -15.14 -20.35 -32.41
N ASP A 301 -14.35 -20.49 -33.47
CA ASP A 301 -14.62 -20.09 -34.84
C ASP A 301 -14.10 -21.17 -35.82
N ASP A 302 -14.22 -20.97 -37.13
CA ASP A 302 -13.78 -21.97 -38.14
C ASP A 302 -12.30 -22.38 -38.00
N ASN A 303 -11.47 -21.57 -37.35
CA ASN A 303 -10.03 -21.81 -37.17
C ASN A 303 -9.63 -22.12 -35.71
N ASN A 304 -10.54 -21.96 -34.74
CA ASN A 304 -10.25 -22.13 -33.32
C ASN A 304 -11.37 -22.94 -32.65
N PRO A 305 -11.05 -24.07 -31.99
CA PRO A 305 -12.07 -24.92 -31.35
C PRO A 305 -12.75 -24.29 -30.11
N GLY A 306 -12.32 -23.11 -29.66
CA GLY A 306 -12.86 -22.43 -28.47
C GLY A 306 -12.38 -23.02 -27.14
N LEU A 307 -12.50 -22.25 -26.07
CA LEU A 307 -12.03 -22.66 -24.74
C LEU A 307 -12.88 -23.76 -24.11
N LEU A 308 -14.19 -23.78 -24.36
CA LEU A 308 -15.08 -24.81 -23.81
C LEU A 308 -14.66 -26.22 -24.24
N LYS A 309 -14.27 -26.38 -25.52
CA LYS A 309 -13.78 -27.64 -26.08
C LYS A 309 -12.31 -27.89 -25.74
N SER A 310 -11.48 -26.86 -25.74
CA SER A 310 -10.02 -26.99 -25.50
C SER A 310 -9.68 -27.36 -24.06
N VAL A 311 -10.47 -26.91 -23.08
CA VAL A 311 -10.25 -27.17 -21.64
C VAL A 311 -10.68 -28.59 -21.25
N GLY A 312 -11.58 -29.23 -22.03
CA GLY A 312 -12.03 -30.59 -21.77
C GLY A 312 -12.64 -30.73 -20.38
N ARG A 313 -12.04 -31.57 -19.52
CA ARG A 313 -12.48 -31.80 -18.13
C ARG A 313 -11.98 -30.74 -17.14
N GLY A 314 -11.26 -29.72 -17.59
CA GLY A 314 -10.76 -28.65 -16.73
C GLY A 314 -11.82 -27.66 -16.23
N SER A 315 -11.37 -26.46 -15.84
CA SER A 315 -12.25 -25.40 -15.32
C SER A 315 -11.97 -24.04 -15.95
N ILE A 316 -13.04 -23.27 -16.21
CA ILE A 316 -12.96 -21.91 -16.76
C ILE A 316 -13.50 -20.93 -15.71
N ILE A 317 -12.67 -19.97 -15.33
CA ILE A 317 -13.00 -18.88 -14.40
C ILE A 317 -13.40 -17.65 -15.22
N LEU A 318 -14.66 -17.24 -15.08
CA LEU A 318 -15.20 -16.03 -15.71
C LEU A 318 -15.22 -14.90 -14.68
N ASN A 319 -14.23 -14.02 -14.77
CA ASN A 319 -14.06 -12.92 -13.82
C ASN A 319 -14.88 -11.69 -14.22
N ASN A 320 -15.57 -11.09 -13.24
CA ASN A 320 -16.48 -9.95 -13.41
C ASN A 320 -17.60 -10.22 -14.43
N VAL A 321 -18.36 -11.29 -14.20
CA VAL A 321 -19.48 -11.68 -15.07
C VAL A 321 -20.55 -10.60 -15.22
N GLN A 322 -20.62 -9.60 -14.34
CA GLN A 322 -21.49 -8.44 -14.52
C GLN A 322 -21.15 -7.59 -15.76
N ASP A 323 -19.93 -7.68 -16.29
CA ASP A 323 -19.45 -6.91 -17.44
C ASP A 323 -19.64 -7.66 -18.77
N ILE A 324 -20.26 -8.85 -18.75
CA ILE A 324 -20.50 -9.66 -19.95
C ILE A 324 -21.64 -9.08 -20.79
N HIS A 325 -21.53 -9.15 -22.12
CA HIS A 325 -22.61 -8.75 -23.03
C HIS A 325 -23.80 -9.72 -22.93
N SER A 326 -25.04 -9.20 -22.99
CA SER A 326 -26.28 -10.00 -22.84
C SER A 326 -26.34 -11.18 -23.80
N ASP A 327 -25.98 -10.95 -25.06
CA ASP A 327 -26.10 -11.94 -26.14
C ASP A 327 -25.22 -13.18 -25.90
N ILE A 328 -24.10 -13.00 -25.19
CA ILE A 328 -23.18 -14.09 -24.84
C ILE A 328 -23.80 -14.98 -23.76
N VAL A 329 -24.57 -14.39 -22.85
CA VAL A 329 -25.18 -15.12 -21.72
C VAL A 329 -26.25 -16.08 -22.21
N ASP A 330 -27.12 -15.62 -23.12
CA ASP A 330 -28.15 -16.48 -23.73
C ASP A 330 -27.53 -17.62 -24.54
N THR A 331 -26.46 -17.32 -25.29
CA THR A 331 -25.70 -18.33 -26.04
C THR A 331 -25.04 -19.33 -25.09
N LEU A 332 -24.42 -18.88 -24.01
CA LEU A 332 -23.80 -19.73 -22.99
C LEU A 332 -24.83 -20.67 -22.34
N PHE A 333 -26.01 -20.16 -21.99
CA PHE A 333 -27.08 -20.96 -21.41
C PHE A 333 -27.61 -22.02 -22.36
N SER A 334 -27.89 -21.66 -23.62
CA SER A 334 -28.34 -22.63 -24.62
C SER A 334 -27.31 -23.74 -24.87
N THR A 335 -26.02 -23.39 -24.84
CA THR A 335 -24.93 -24.35 -25.04
C THR A 335 -24.80 -25.31 -23.85
N LEU A 336 -24.90 -24.81 -22.62
CA LEU A 336 -24.82 -25.61 -21.40
C LEU A 336 -26.04 -26.54 -21.24
N ASP A 337 -27.24 -26.07 -21.53
CA ASP A 337 -28.46 -26.90 -21.51
C ASP A 337 -28.39 -28.01 -22.56
N SER A 338 -27.88 -27.72 -23.76
CA SER A 338 -27.71 -28.73 -24.82
C SER A 338 -26.67 -29.80 -24.47
N ALA A 339 -25.58 -29.42 -23.80
CA ALA A 339 -24.52 -30.33 -23.37
C ALA A 339 -24.95 -31.25 -22.22
N MET A 340 -25.94 -30.86 -21.41
CA MET A 340 -26.52 -31.75 -20.39
C MET A 340 -27.36 -32.90 -20.99
N CYS A 341 -27.85 -32.73 -22.23
CA CYS A 341 -28.68 -33.73 -22.92
C CYS A 341 -27.88 -34.81 -23.66
N ASP A 342 -26.61 -34.60 -24.00
CA ASP A 342 -25.82 -35.52 -24.81
C ASP A 342 -24.60 -36.10 -24.05
N LYS A 343 -24.88 -37.01 -23.12
CA LYS A 343 -23.87 -37.69 -22.27
C LYS A 343 -22.84 -38.54 -23.04
N ASN A 344 -23.03 -38.71 -24.35
CA ASN A 344 -22.16 -39.49 -25.23
C ASN A 344 -21.30 -38.63 -26.18
N SER A 345 -21.41 -37.29 -26.13
CA SER A 345 -20.51 -36.42 -26.87
C SER A 345 -19.31 -36.03 -25.99
N ASP A 346 -18.10 -36.40 -26.39
CA ASP A 346 -16.85 -36.05 -25.69
C ASP A 346 -16.49 -34.53 -25.76
N ASP A 347 -17.41 -33.69 -26.26
CA ASP A 347 -17.07 -32.39 -26.84
C ASP A 347 -17.21 -31.19 -25.88
N CYS A 348 -17.81 -31.32 -24.68
CA CYS A 348 -17.92 -30.19 -23.74
C CYS A 348 -18.12 -30.61 -22.25
N GLN A 349 -17.03 -30.88 -21.52
CA GLN A 349 -17.04 -31.28 -20.09
C GLN A 349 -16.48 -30.20 -19.14
N ALA A 350 -16.37 -28.95 -19.60
CA ALA A 350 -15.67 -27.89 -18.87
C ALA A 350 -16.53 -27.35 -17.71
N ARG A 351 -15.93 -27.22 -16.52
CA ARG A 351 -16.61 -26.64 -15.35
C ARG A 351 -16.47 -25.12 -15.33
N LEU A 352 -17.60 -24.39 -15.40
CA LEU A 352 -17.62 -22.93 -15.25
C LEU A 352 -17.65 -22.46 -13.79
N LEU A 353 -16.78 -21.49 -13.48
CA LEU A 353 -16.67 -20.79 -12.21
C LEU A 353 -16.86 -19.29 -12.44
N PHE A 354 -18.01 -18.75 -12.04
CA PHE A 354 -18.37 -17.34 -12.22
C PHE A 354 -17.94 -16.50 -11.01
N ILE A 355 -17.39 -15.33 -11.26
CA ILE A 355 -17.09 -14.34 -10.23
C ILE A 355 -17.91 -13.08 -10.49
N SER A 356 -18.59 -12.59 -9.46
CA SER A 356 -19.39 -11.36 -9.56
C SER A 356 -19.20 -10.41 -8.38
N GLU A 357 -19.25 -9.11 -8.66
CA GLU A 357 -19.27 -8.07 -7.63
C GLU A 357 -20.66 -7.47 -7.41
N LYS A 358 -21.53 -7.60 -8.43
CA LYS A 358 -22.90 -7.10 -8.43
C LYS A 358 -23.86 -8.27 -8.60
N THR A 359 -25.13 -8.05 -8.30
CA THR A 359 -26.17 -9.03 -8.65
C THR A 359 -26.35 -9.04 -10.16
N VAL A 360 -26.24 -10.21 -10.79
CA VAL A 360 -26.47 -10.40 -12.22
C VAL A 360 -27.81 -11.12 -12.39
N PRO A 361 -28.87 -10.42 -12.86
CA PRO A 361 -30.20 -11.02 -12.99
C PRO A 361 -30.22 -12.27 -13.86
N ALA A 362 -29.47 -12.29 -14.96
CA ALA A 362 -29.43 -13.43 -15.88
C ALA A 362 -28.96 -14.75 -15.22
N LEU A 363 -28.05 -14.68 -14.24
CA LEU A 363 -27.58 -15.86 -13.49
C LEU A 363 -28.52 -16.27 -12.35
N SER A 364 -29.61 -15.54 -12.13
CA SER A 364 -30.53 -15.78 -11.00
C SER A 364 -31.40 -17.02 -11.20
N ASN A 365 -31.63 -17.45 -12.44
CA ASN A 365 -32.48 -18.60 -12.77
C ASN A 365 -31.68 -19.85 -13.16
N PHE A 366 -30.35 -19.74 -13.26
CA PHE A 366 -29.50 -20.86 -13.67
C PHE A 366 -29.18 -21.80 -12.49
N PRO A 367 -29.15 -23.14 -12.69
CA PRO A 367 -28.77 -24.10 -11.66
C PRO A 367 -27.26 -24.00 -11.36
N LEU A 368 -26.91 -23.15 -10.39
CA LEU A 368 -25.53 -22.97 -9.95
C LEU A 368 -25.42 -22.94 -8.42
N THR A 369 -24.29 -23.44 -7.92
CA THR A 369 -23.96 -23.36 -6.49
C THR A 369 -23.48 -21.95 -6.18
N ARG A 370 -24.16 -21.28 -5.23
CA ARG A 370 -23.88 -19.87 -4.88
C ARG A 370 -23.05 -19.79 -3.61
N ILE A 371 -21.86 -19.21 -3.72
CA ILE A 371 -20.96 -18.96 -2.59
C ILE A 371 -20.87 -17.46 -2.37
N LYS A 372 -21.45 -17.00 -1.25
CA LYS A 372 -21.38 -15.60 -0.83
C LYS A 372 -20.13 -15.40 0.01
N VAL A 373 -19.20 -14.59 -0.48
CA VAL A 373 -18.01 -14.22 0.30
C VAL A 373 -18.37 -13.09 1.26
N PRO A 374 -18.25 -13.28 2.59
CA PRO A 374 -18.58 -12.24 3.56
C PRO A 374 -17.53 -11.12 3.51
N PRO A 375 -17.93 -9.83 3.60
CA PRO A 375 -16.99 -8.74 3.69
C PRO A 375 -16.21 -8.77 5.01
N LEU A 376 -14.98 -8.27 4.98
CA LEU A 376 -14.02 -8.35 6.09
C LEU A 376 -14.53 -7.68 7.36
N ARG A 377 -15.34 -6.62 7.24
CA ARG A 377 -15.99 -5.94 8.38
C ARG A 377 -16.92 -6.82 9.21
N LEU A 378 -17.41 -7.95 8.68
CA LEU A 378 -18.19 -8.92 9.46
C LEU A 378 -17.30 -9.92 10.22
N ALA A 379 -16.04 -10.04 9.80
CA ALA A 379 -15.05 -10.96 10.35
C ALA A 379 -13.90 -10.21 11.06
N ARG A 380 -14.20 -9.10 11.74
CA ARG A 380 -13.22 -8.25 12.45
C ARG A 380 -12.32 -9.04 13.42
N ARG A 381 -12.86 -10.08 14.06
CA ARG A 381 -12.12 -10.95 14.99
C ARG A 381 -11.00 -11.76 14.34
N ASP A 382 -11.02 -11.92 13.02
CA ASP A 382 -10.00 -12.66 12.28
C ASP A 382 -8.90 -11.76 11.74
N ILE A 383 -9.07 -10.44 11.79
CA ILE A 383 -8.08 -9.46 11.32
C ILE A 383 -6.71 -9.70 11.98
N PRO A 384 -6.58 -9.89 13.31
CA PRO A 384 -5.27 -10.16 13.91
C PRO A 384 -4.57 -11.40 13.35
N HIS A 385 -5.34 -12.46 13.09
CA HIS A 385 -4.80 -13.70 12.53
C HIS A 385 -4.37 -13.52 11.07
N LEU A 386 -5.22 -12.88 10.26
CA LEU A 386 -4.94 -12.58 8.85
C LEU A 386 -3.70 -11.70 8.70
N VAL A 387 -3.57 -10.71 9.57
CA VAL A 387 -2.43 -9.79 9.58
C VAL A 387 -1.14 -10.53 9.94
N ASN A 388 -1.12 -11.31 11.01
CA ASN A 388 0.06 -12.08 11.40
C ASN A 388 0.47 -13.09 10.32
N PHE A 389 -0.51 -13.78 9.72
CA PHE A 389 -0.28 -14.70 8.61
C PHE A 389 0.35 -13.98 7.41
N TYR A 390 -0.24 -12.86 6.97
CA TYR A 390 0.27 -12.09 5.84
C TYR A 390 1.70 -11.60 6.09
N LEU A 391 1.99 -11.07 7.28
CA LEU A 391 3.33 -10.59 7.64
C LEU A 391 4.36 -11.71 7.62
N GLN A 392 4.03 -12.89 8.14
CA GLN A 392 4.93 -14.06 8.13
C GLN A 392 5.26 -14.50 6.69
N GLU A 393 4.24 -14.68 5.86
CA GLU A 393 4.45 -15.10 4.47
C GLU A 393 5.19 -14.06 3.64
N TYR A 394 4.83 -12.77 3.79
CA TYR A 394 5.48 -11.69 3.06
C TYR A 394 6.96 -11.54 3.47
N THR A 395 7.26 -11.66 4.77
CA THR A 395 8.63 -11.63 5.32
C THR A 395 9.47 -12.79 4.77
N LYS A 396 8.89 -14.00 4.75
CA LYS A 396 9.53 -15.21 4.23
C LYS A 396 9.85 -15.09 2.74
N HIS A 397 8.91 -14.58 1.94
CA HIS A 397 9.09 -14.40 0.50
C HIS A 397 10.14 -13.33 0.17
N ARG A 398 10.26 -12.28 1.00
CA ARG A 398 11.26 -11.21 0.85
C ARG A 398 12.64 -11.55 1.43
N GLY A 399 12.78 -12.67 2.15
CA GLY A 399 14.03 -13.05 2.81
C GLY A 399 14.42 -12.15 3.97
N LEU A 400 13.45 -11.52 4.65
CA LEU A 400 13.70 -10.65 5.80
C LEU A 400 13.99 -11.49 7.06
N GLU A 401 14.97 -11.07 7.86
CA GLU A 401 15.39 -11.83 9.06
C GLU A 401 14.36 -11.80 10.20
N LYS A 402 13.51 -10.76 10.28
CA LYS A 402 12.53 -10.59 11.36
C LYS A 402 11.16 -10.17 10.83
N VAL A 403 10.12 -10.86 11.30
CA VAL A 403 8.73 -10.49 11.05
C VAL A 403 8.40 -9.23 11.88
N PRO A 404 7.91 -8.14 11.26
CA PRO A 404 7.52 -6.96 12.01
C PRO A 404 6.29 -7.23 12.89
N THR A 405 6.33 -6.73 14.12
CA THR A 405 5.23 -6.79 15.09
C THR A 405 4.39 -5.52 15.01
N ILE A 406 3.07 -5.68 15.12
CA ILE A 406 2.14 -4.55 15.15
C ILE A 406 1.88 -4.14 16.59
N THR A 407 1.90 -2.83 16.84
CA THR A 407 1.56 -2.28 18.16
C THR A 407 0.08 -2.54 18.51
N PRO A 408 -0.27 -2.82 19.78
CA PRO A 408 -1.65 -3.15 20.18
C PRO A 408 -2.68 -2.06 19.79
N GLU A 409 -2.27 -0.80 19.84
CA GLU A 409 -3.11 0.33 19.42
C GLU A 409 -3.48 0.26 17.93
N VAL A 410 -2.51 -0.05 17.07
CA VAL A 410 -2.73 -0.19 15.63
C VAL A 410 -3.56 -1.41 15.31
N MET A 411 -3.38 -2.51 16.06
CA MET A 411 -4.23 -3.69 15.90
C MET A 411 -5.69 -3.35 16.22
N LYS A 412 -5.94 -2.58 17.29
CA LYS A 412 -7.28 -2.11 17.63
C LYS A 412 -7.87 -1.18 16.55
N ASP A 413 -7.05 -0.30 15.97
CA ASP A 413 -7.47 0.56 14.85
C ASP A 413 -7.81 -0.28 13.61
N LEU A 414 -7.02 -1.31 13.30
CA LEU A 414 -7.28 -2.28 12.22
C LEU A 414 -8.60 -3.03 12.44
N GLU A 415 -8.89 -3.47 13.66
CA GLU A 415 -10.17 -4.13 13.97
C GLU A 415 -11.37 -3.18 13.89
N ALA A 416 -11.19 -1.91 14.26
CA ALA A 416 -12.24 -0.90 14.24
C ALA A 416 -12.56 -0.38 12.83
N PHE A 417 -11.60 -0.45 11.91
CA PHE A 417 -11.74 0.05 10.55
C PHE A 417 -12.66 -0.83 9.68
N ASP A 418 -13.39 -0.21 8.75
CA ASP A 418 -14.40 -0.90 7.93
C ASP A 418 -13.83 -1.68 6.74
N HIS A 419 -12.58 -1.41 6.34
CA HIS A 419 -11.89 -2.07 5.21
C HIS A 419 -12.74 -2.10 3.92
N PRO A 420 -12.95 -0.95 3.25
CA PRO A 420 -13.81 -0.88 2.06
C PRO A 420 -13.35 -1.80 0.92
N ASP A 421 -12.03 -1.97 0.76
CA ASP A 421 -11.42 -2.87 -0.23
C ASP A 421 -11.06 -4.25 0.35
N ASN A 422 -11.69 -4.63 1.47
CA ASN A 422 -11.56 -5.92 2.13
C ASN A 422 -10.09 -6.39 2.29
N PHE A 423 -9.74 -7.58 1.79
CA PHE A 423 -8.39 -8.13 1.94
C PHE A 423 -7.37 -7.40 1.08
N ALA A 424 -7.74 -6.97 -0.12
CA ALA A 424 -6.85 -6.23 -1.00
C ALA A 424 -6.36 -4.95 -0.30
N GLY A 425 -7.28 -4.16 0.27
CA GLY A 425 -6.94 -2.94 1.02
C GLY A 425 -6.11 -3.21 2.28
N LEU A 426 -6.45 -4.26 3.03
CA LEU A 426 -5.71 -4.66 4.24
C LEU A 426 -4.27 -5.07 3.90
N PHE A 427 -4.09 -6.02 2.99
CA PHE A 427 -2.78 -6.55 2.63
C PHE A 427 -1.92 -5.51 1.93
N TYR A 428 -2.52 -4.63 1.12
CA TYR A 428 -1.82 -3.48 0.56
C TYR A 428 -1.29 -2.56 1.67
N SER A 429 -2.13 -2.23 2.65
CA SER A 429 -1.75 -1.39 3.79
C SER A 429 -0.64 -2.02 4.64
N LEU A 430 -0.69 -3.34 4.84
CA LEU A 430 0.34 -4.09 5.55
C LEU A 430 1.65 -4.15 4.77
N ARG A 431 1.61 -4.48 3.47
CA ARG A 431 2.77 -4.49 2.58
C ARG A 431 3.53 -3.18 2.68
N ARG A 432 2.81 -2.07 2.53
CA ARG A 432 3.36 -0.72 2.69
C ARG A 432 3.98 -0.54 4.07
N ALA A 433 3.28 -0.95 5.13
CA ALA A 433 3.77 -0.78 6.48
C ALA A 433 5.10 -1.54 6.68
N VAL A 434 5.24 -2.74 6.11
CA VAL A 434 6.50 -3.51 6.15
C VAL A 434 7.63 -2.75 5.44
N ILE A 435 7.40 -2.28 4.21
CA ILE A 435 8.38 -1.49 3.45
C ILE A 435 8.77 -0.20 4.22
N GLN A 436 7.80 0.42 4.89
CA GLN A 436 8.06 1.59 5.72
C GLN A 436 8.90 1.25 6.97
N THR A 437 8.66 0.11 7.61
CA THR A 437 9.41 -0.36 8.78
C THR A 437 10.83 -0.82 8.40
N GLU A 438 11.04 -1.43 7.23
CA GLU A 438 12.38 -1.88 6.76
C GLU A 438 13.40 -0.75 6.71
N ALA A 439 13.00 0.44 6.25
CA ALA A 439 13.89 1.61 6.23
C ALA A 439 13.72 2.53 7.45
N SER A 440 13.15 2.02 8.55
CA SER A 440 13.16 2.69 9.85
C SER A 440 14.25 2.10 10.75
N PRO A 441 15.07 2.92 11.44
CA PRO A 441 15.99 2.44 12.47
C PRO A 441 15.29 1.76 13.65
N GLU A 442 13.98 2.00 13.81
CA GLU A 442 13.12 1.30 14.77
C GLU A 442 12.76 -0.08 14.20
N GLY A 443 13.64 -1.05 14.45
CA GLY A 443 13.48 -2.43 14.03
C GLY A 443 12.06 -2.95 14.25
N SER A 444 11.55 -3.62 13.22
CA SER A 444 10.45 -4.58 13.24
C SER A 444 9.16 -4.15 13.95
N THR A 445 8.85 -2.87 14.16
CA THR A 445 7.57 -2.46 14.78
C THR A 445 6.74 -1.55 13.87
N ILE A 446 5.48 -1.90 13.68
CA ILE A 446 4.51 -1.13 12.90
C ILE A 446 3.63 -0.31 13.87
N GLY A 447 3.85 1.00 13.86
CA GLY A 447 3.13 1.99 14.67
C GLY A 447 2.07 2.76 13.88
N ARG A 448 1.34 3.64 14.57
CA ARG A 448 0.28 4.47 13.98
C ARG A 448 0.80 5.47 12.93
N SER A 449 2.10 5.83 13.00
CA SER A 449 2.79 6.62 11.99
C SER A 449 3.07 5.85 10.70
N THR A 450 3.06 4.52 10.74
CA THR A 450 3.38 3.64 9.61
C THR A 450 2.11 3.18 8.89
N LEU A 451 1.10 2.78 9.64
CA LEU A 451 -0.16 2.26 9.08
C LEU A 451 -1.28 3.29 9.20
N TRP A 452 -1.77 3.77 8.05
CA TRP A 452 -2.88 4.73 7.97
C TRP A 452 -3.89 4.30 6.90
N PHE A 453 -5.16 4.62 7.12
CA PHE A 453 -6.25 4.20 6.23
C PHE A 453 -6.60 5.28 5.23
N THR A 454 -6.83 4.90 3.98
CA THR A 454 -7.40 5.78 2.96
C THR A 454 -8.81 6.16 3.40
N ARG A 455 -9.02 7.41 3.81
CA ARG A 455 -10.37 7.93 4.05
C ARG A 455 -10.96 8.32 2.71
N LYS A 456 -12.28 8.15 2.53
CA LYS A 456 -12.96 8.71 1.37
C LYS A 456 -12.66 10.22 1.32
N PRO A 457 -12.32 10.78 0.15
CA PRO A 457 -12.10 12.21 0.03
C PRO A 457 -13.39 12.93 0.43
N GLU A 458 -13.33 13.73 1.49
CA GLU A 458 -14.38 14.71 1.78
C GLU A 458 -14.37 15.72 0.63
N GLN A 459 -15.53 15.86 -0.03
CA GLN A 459 -15.74 16.73 -1.19
C GLN A 459 -15.72 18.21 -0.77
N ASN A 460 -14.55 18.71 -0.40
CA ASN A 460 -14.35 20.14 -0.15
C ASN A 460 -13.62 20.73 -1.35
N VAL A 461 -14.06 21.92 -1.76
CA VAL A 461 -13.49 22.67 -2.88
C VAL A 461 -12.06 23.06 -2.52
N ARG A 462 -11.09 22.32 -3.06
CA ARG A 462 -9.66 22.58 -2.92
C ARG A 462 -9.10 22.85 -4.31
N LEU A 463 -8.36 23.95 -4.46
CA LEU A 463 -7.73 24.33 -5.72
C LEU A 463 -6.23 24.05 -5.65
N ASN A 464 -5.72 23.07 -6.40
CA ASN A 464 -4.29 22.79 -6.41
C ASN A 464 -3.53 23.86 -7.21
N LEU A 465 -2.81 24.73 -6.50
CA LEU A 465 -2.01 25.81 -7.07
C LEU A 465 -0.84 25.29 -7.91
N LEU A 466 -0.33 24.08 -7.62
CA LEU A 466 0.80 23.50 -8.38
C LEU A 466 0.41 23.08 -9.80
N ASP A 467 -0.87 22.74 -10.01
CA ASP A 467 -1.37 22.35 -11.33
C ASP A 467 -1.75 23.59 -12.16
N GLN A 468 -2.18 24.68 -11.50
CA GLN A 468 -2.54 25.93 -12.17
C GLN A 468 -1.35 26.84 -12.48
N LEU A 469 -0.33 26.85 -11.62
CA LEU A 469 0.83 27.74 -11.73
C LEU A 469 2.12 26.91 -11.93
N PRO A 470 2.48 26.57 -13.19
CA PRO A 470 3.66 25.73 -13.46
C PRO A 470 4.98 26.41 -13.04
N ILE A 471 5.05 27.74 -13.10
CA ILE A 471 6.21 28.53 -12.65
C ILE A 471 6.41 28.34 -11.14
N LEU A 472 5.32 28.38 -10.36
CA LEU A 472 5.37 28.16 -8.92
C LEU A 472 5.90 26.76 -8.59
N ARG A 473 5.39 25.74 -9.28
CA ARG A 473 5.89 24.36 -9.13
C ARG A 473 7.38 24.24 -9.45
N LYS A 474 7.85 24.88 -10.53
CA LYS A 474 9.27 24.87 -10.91
C LYS A 474 10.13 25.57 -9.85
N PHE A 475 9.68 26.71 -9.33
CA PHE A 475 10.38 27.43 -8.26
C PHE A 475 10.46 26.60 -6.97
N LEU A 476 9.35 26.06 -6.50
CA LEU A 476 9.29 25.27 -5.26
C LEU A 476 10.06 23.94 -5.33
N ARG A 477 10.29 23.41 -6.55
CA ARG A 477 11.13 22.22 -6.76
C ARG A 477 12.62 22.55 -6.92
N SER A 478 12.97 23.78 -7.23
CA SER A 478 14.36 24.19 -7.42
C SER A 478 15.15 24.21 -6.11
N ASP A 479 16.47 24.20 -6.20
CA ASP A 479 17.36 24.33 -5.04
C ASP A 479 17.32 25.75 -4.42
N ILE A 480 16.70 26.72 -5.11
CA ILE A 480 16.47 28.05 -4.57
C ILE A 480 15.62 27.98 -3.31
N TRP A 481 14.54 27.18 -3.34
CA TRP A 481 13.62 27.02 -2.23
C TRP A 481 13.83 25.68 -1.48
N PRO A 482 14.00 25.67 -0.16
CA PRO A 482 14.48 26.75 0.69
C PRO A 482 16.01 26.77 0.80
N GLU A 483 16.74 25.82 0.18
CA GLU A 483 18.15 25.55 0.50
C GLU A 483 19.09 26.73 0.21
N ARG A 484 19.11 27.28 -1.02
CA ARG A 484 19.97 28.44 -1.31
C ARG A 484 19.57 29.67 -0.53
N ILE A 485 18.27 29.95 -0.37
CA ILE A 485 17.83 31.08 0.47
C ILE A 485 18.41 30.94 1.88
N ASN A 486 18.41 29.72 2.43
CA ASN A 486 18.88 29.47 3.78
C ASN A 486 20.40 29.61 3.93
N PHE A 487 21.18 28.96 3.06
CA PHE A 487 22.64 28.90 3.21
C PHE A 487 23.39 30.02 2.49
N ASP A 488 22.86 30.57 1.41
CA ASP A 488 23.51 31.65 0.66
C ASP A 488 23.13 33.05 1.17
N PHE A 489 21.97 33.19 1.84
CA PHE A 489 21.48 34.48 2.34
C PHE A 489 21.21 34.48 3.85
N THR A 490 20.23 33.71 4.34
CA THR A 490 19.75 33.83 5.72
C THR A 490 20.83 33.55 6.77
N LEU A 491 21.70 32.58 6.53
CA LEU A 491 22.83 32.25 7.41
C LEU A 491 23.68 33.49 7.74
N TYR A 492 24.12 34.21 6.70
CA TYR A 492 25.00 35.36 6.82
C TYR A 492 24.24 36.62 7.27
N ALA A 493 23.02 36.82 6.75
CA ALA A 493 22.18 37.94 7.15
C ALA A 493 21.88 37.92 8.66
N PHE A 494 21.60 36.74 9.22
CA PHE A 494 21.36 36.59 10.66
C PHE A 494 22.61 36.86 11.50
N ALA A 495 23.78 36.39 11.08
CA ALA A 495 25.04 36.72 11.77
C ALA A 495 25.25 38.24 11.81
N ALA A 496 25.02 38.92 10.68
CA ALA A 496 25.13 40.38 10.62
C ALA A 496 24.13 41.07 11.55
N ILE A 497 22.87 40.63 11.60
CA ILE A 497 21.84 41.16 12.51
C ILE A 497 22.30 41.05 13.97
N VAL A 498 22.81 39.88 14.40
CA VAL A 498 23.28 39.68 15.78
C VAL A 498 24.48 40.58 16.09
N LEU A 499 25.42 40.73 15.15
CA LEU A 499 26.55 41.64 15.33
C LEU A 499 26.11 43.10 15.44
N ILE A 500 25.11 43.54 14.66
CA ILE A 500 24.54 44.90 14.75
C ILE A 500 23.85 45.12 16.09
N LEU A 501 23.19 44.11 16.66
CA LEU A 501 22.55 44.24 17.98
C LEU A 501 23.57 44.42 19.11
N TRP A 502 24.73 43.77 19.04
CA TRP A 502 25.77 43.88 20.07
C TRP A 502 26.68 45.09 19.92
N PHE A 503 27.06 45.43 18.68
CA PHE A 503 28.08 46.46 18.42
C PHE A 503 27.50 47.75 17.82
N GLY A 504 26.25 47.74 17.38
CA GLY A 504 25.56 48.92 16.87
C GLY A 504 24.98 49.81 17.97
N PRO A 505 24.30 50.90 17.58
CA PRO A 505 23.55 51.77 18.50
C PRO A 505 22.59 50.95 19.37
N GLN A 506 22.37 51.34 20.62
CA GLN A 506 21.55 50.52 21.54
C GLN A 506 20.06 50.88 21.51
N GLU A 507 19.72 52.05 20.95
CA GLU A 507 18.35 52.57 20.87
C GLU A 507 17.64 52.11 19.59
N ARG A 508 16.31 51.95 19.66
CA ARG A 508 15.48 51.39 18.59
C ARG A 508 15.34 52.27 17.35
N ASP A 509 15.37 53.58 17.50
CA ASP A 509 15.25 54.55 16.41
C ASP A 509 16.53 54.70 15.57
N THR A 510 17.66 54.22 16.10
CA THR A 510 18.99 54.28 15.48
C THR A 510 19.55 52.90 15.14
N ASN A 511 18.98 51.81 15.67
CA ASN A 511 19.38 50.43 15.36
C ASN A 511 18.41 49.71 14.41
N PHE A 512 18.84 49.49 13.18
CA PHE A 512 18.08 48.79 12.15
C PHE A 512 17.71 47.36 12.54
N ALA A 513 18.61 46.62 13.18
CA ALA A 513 18.35 45.23 13.55
C ALA A 513 17.26 45.13 14.63
N LEU A 514 17.29 46.05 15.60
CA LEU A 514 16.29 46.13 16.67
C LEU A 514 14.92 46.55 16.11
N ASN A 515 14.90 47.61 15.29
CA ASN A 515 13.68 48.07 14.63
C ASN A 515 13.07 47.01 13.71
N PHE A 516 13.89 46.32 12.90
CA PHE A 516 13.41 45.26 12.02
C PHE A 516 12.76 44.11 12.80
N PHE A 517 13.36 43.69 13.90
CA PHE A 517 12.82 42.57 14.68
C PHE A 517 11.51 42.94 15.41
N TRP A 518 11.43 44.10 16.05
CA TRP A 518 10.27 44.46 16.88
C TRP A 518 9.16 45.19 16.12
N ALA A 519 9.48 46.02 15.12
CA ALA A 519 8.49 46.78 14.37
C ALA A 519 8.06 46.12 13.05
N TRP A 520 8.97 45.47 12.31
CA TRP A 520 8.66 44.91 10.99
C TRP A 520 8.21 43.46 11.04
N TRP A 521 8.99 42.64 11.76
CA TRP A 521 8.86 41.19 11.66
C TRP A 521 7.51 40.72 12.21
N TRP A 522 7.08 41.22 13.36
CA TRP A 522 5.81 40.85 14.00
C TRP A 522 4.56 41.07 13.13
N PRO A 523 4.25 42.30 12.64
CA PRO A 523 3.06 42.50 11.81
C PRO A 523 3.16 41.72 10.49
N GLY A 524 4.35 41.66 9.88
CA GLY A 524 4.58 40.89 8.66
C GLY A 524 4.27 39.40 8.84
N ILE A 525 4.68 38.83 9.97
CA ILE A 525 4.52 37.39 10.21
C ILE A 525 3.06 37.01 10.49
N PHE A 526 2.31 37.84 11.24
CA PHE A 526 0.88 37.61 11.48
C PHE A 526 0.02 37.72 10.21
N LEU A 527 0.41 38.57 9.26
CA LEU A 527 -0.23 38.63 7.94
C LEU A 527 0.12 37.42 7.08
N VAL A 528 1.39 37.02 7.05
CA VAL A 528 1.86 35.85 6.29
C VAL A 528 1.18 34.57 6.76
N TYR A 529 0.89 34.40 8.06
CA TYR A 529 0.29 33.17 8.57
C TYR A 529 -1.13 32.90 8.08
N LEU A 530 -1.94 33.94 7.85
CA LEU A 530 -3.24 33.78 7.22
C LEU A 530 -3.11 33.26 5.78
N GLY A 531 -2.10 33.68 5.03
CA GLY A 531 -1.88 33.22 3.66
C GLY A 531 -1.18 31.86 3.60
N LEU A 532 0.04 31.82 4.12
CA LEU A 532 1.07 30.80 3.88
C LEU A 532 1.43 29.98 5.12
N GLY A 533 0.60 29.94 6.16
CA GLY A 533 0.83 29.08 7.33
C GLY A 533 2.22 29.24 7.94
N ARG A 534 2.94 28.16 8.25
CA ARG A 534 4.26 28.22 8.91
C ARG A 534 5.45 28.45 7.96
N VAL A 535 5.27 29.13 6.82
CA VAL A 535 6.33 29.29 5.81
C VAL A 535 7.63 29.93 6.35
N TRP A 536 7.54 30.82 7.35
CA TRP A 536 8.72 31.39 8.01
C TRP A 536 9.66 30.31 8.59
N CYS A 537 9.10 29.21 9.09
CA CYS A 537 9.89 28.10 9.64
C CYS A 537 10.69 27.34 8.56
N ALA A 538 10.38 27.49 7.27
CA ALA A 538 11.23 26.99 6.19
C ALA A 538 12.55 27.77 6.09
N VAL A 539 12.49 29.08 6.32
CA VAL A 539 13.59 30.05 6.16
C VAL A 539 14.12 30.64 7.47
N CYS A 540 13.75 30.05 8.60
CA CYS A 540 14.05 30.57 9.92
C CYS A 540 15.56 30.44 10.24
N PRO A 541 16.24 31.52 10.65
CA PRO A 541 17.68 31.50 10.92
C PRO A 541 18.08 30.53 12.03
N PHE A 542 17.30 30.44 13.11
CA PHE A 542 17.61 29.59 14.26
C PHE A 542 17.84 28.12 13.86
N MET A 543 17.00 27.61 12.96
CA MET A 543 17.08 26.21 12.53
C MET A 543 18.16 25.99 11.46
N ILE A 544 18.57 27.02 10.72
CA ILE A 544 19.66 26.92 9.74
C ILE A 544 20.98 26.65 10.46
N TYR A 545 21.25 27.36 11.56
CA TYR A 545 22.41 27.07 12.42
C TYR A 545 22.33 25.68 13.05
N GLY A 546 21.14 25.24 13.47
CA GLY A 546 20.93 23.87 13.92
C GLY A 546 21.22 22.83 12.85
N GLU A 547 20.75 23.05 11.61
CA GLU A 547 21.00 22.16 10.48
C GLU A 547 22.48 22.12 10.10
N LEU A 548 23.19 23.25 10.19
CA LEU A 548 24.65 23.31 10.00
C LEU A 548 25.38 22.40 11.00
N VAL A 549 25.02 22.49 12.29
CA VAL A 549 25.58 21.61 13.35
C VAL A 549 25.26 20.15 13.08
N GLN A 550 24.03 19.86 12.65
CA GLN A 550 23.59 18.51 12.35
C GLN A 550 24.31 17.91 11.14
N ARG A 551 24.43 18.66 10.03
CA ARG A 551 25.20 18.27 8.82
C ARG A 551 26.67 18.01 9.18
N TRP A 552 27.28 18.89 9.99
CA TRP A 552 28.64 18.70 10.49
C TRP A 552 28.78 17.43 11.33
N ARG A 553 27.87 17.19 12.27
CA ARG A 553 27.89 16.01 13.13
C ARG A 553 27.69 14.71 12.33
N LEU A 554 26.78 14.70 11.37
CA LEU A 554 26.55 13.56 10.46
C LEU A 554 27.77 13.29 9.56
N SER A 555 28.46 14.34 9.08
CA SER A 555 29.70 14.19 8.31
C SER A 555 30.82 13.49 9.09
N LYS A 556 30.77 13.52 10.44
CA LYS A 556 31.68 12.80 11.33
C LYS A 556 31.23 11.37 11.66
N GLY A 557 30.18 10.87 10.99
CA GLY A 557 29.66 9.51 11.17
C GLY A 557 28.88 9.29 12.48
N ALA A 558 28.44 10.36 13.14
CA ALA A 558 27.71 10.25 14.40
C ALA A 558 26.25 9.81 14.18
N VAL A 559 25.73 8.98 15.08
CA VAL A 559 24.32 8.59 15.13
C VAL A 559 23.55 9.55 16.04
N LEU A 560 22.46 10.12 15.51
CA LEU A 560 21.58 11.03 16.22
C LEU A 560 20.51 10.27 17.00
N ARG A 561 20.06 10.81 18.15
CA ARG A 561 19.01 10.18 18.97
C ARG A 561 17.61 10.55 18.46
N LYS A 562 16.64 9.66 18.67
CA LYS A 562 15.23 9.94 18.41
C LYS A 562 14.58 10.63 19.60
N TRP A 563 13.53 11.41 19.35
CA TRP A 563 12.69 11.95 20.41
C TRP A 563 11.89 10.83 21.09
N PRO A 564 11.88 10.74 22.43
CA PRO A 564 11.10 9.73 23.13
C PRO A 564 9.60 9.98 22.97
N LYS A 565 8.81 8.97 22.56
CA LYS A 565 7.36 9.08 22.36
C LYS A 565 6.60 9.60 23.60
N ASN A 566 7.07 9.27 24.81
CA ASN A 566 6.46 9.73 26.06
C ASN A 566 6.59 11.24 26.28
N MET A 567 7.55 11.90 25.62
CA MET A 567 7.78 13.35 25.75
C MET A 567 6.92 14.19 24.81
N ASP A 568 6.21 13.57 23.85
CA ASP A 568 5.28 14.27 22.95
C ASP A 568 4.19 15.03 23.72
N ALA A 569 3.75 14.51 24.86
CA ALA A 569 2.76 15.17 25.72
C ALA A 569 3.33 16.37 26.49
N TRP A 570 4.64 16.36 26.77
CA TRP A 570 5.31 17.40 27.56
C TRP A 570 5.85 18.54 26.70
N GLY A 571 6.20 18.28 25.43
CA GLY A 571 6.70 19.30 24.50
C GLY A 571 5.85 20.58 24.48
N PRO A 572 4.53 20.50 24.24
CA PRO A 572 3.65 21.67 24.25
C PRO A 572 3.62 22.45 25.57
N TRP A 573 3.76 21.79 26.72
CA TRP A 573 3.82 22.46 28.02
C TRP A 573 5.16 23.16 28.24
N PHE A 574 6.25 22.57 27.76
CA PHE A 574 7.56 23.23 27.75
C PHE A 574 7.52 24.50 26.91
N LEU A 575 6.87 24.47 25.74
CA LEU A 575 6.65 25.66 24.89
C LEU A 575 5.93 26.77 25.65
N PHE A 576 4.83 26.43 26.33
CA PHE A 576 4.06 27.39 27.12
C PHE A 576 4.93 28.09 28.17
N TRP A 577 5.64 27.32 29.01
CA TRP A 577 6.45 27.90 30.09
C TRP A 577 7.65 28.69 29.58
N MET A 578 8.31 28.22 28.53
CA MET A 578 9.43 28.95 27.95
C MET A 578 8.96 30.24 27.27
N PHE A 579 7.80 30.25 26.61
CA PHE A 579 7.26 31.48 26.02
C PHE A 579 6.82 32.48 27.10
N ALA A 580 6.17 32.00 28.16
CA ALA A 580 5.82 32.85 29.31
C ALA A 580 7.07 33.47 29.96
N ALA A 581 8.15 32.70 30.12
CA ALA A 581 9.41 33.21 30.66
C ALA A 581 10.04 34.28 29.75
N ILE A 582 9.96 34.12 28.42
CA ILE A 582 10.43 35.12 27.45
C ILE A 582 9.60 36.41 27.57
N LEU A 583 8.27 36.32 27.67
CA LEU A 583 7.39 37.49 27.79
C LEU A 583 7.60 38.25 29.11
N VAL A 584 7.83 37.53 30.22
CA VAL A 584 8.16 38.18 31.50
C VAL A 584 9.54 38.84 31.44
N TRP A 585 10.52 38.21 30.78
CA TRP A 585 11.83 38.84 30.57
C TRP A 585 11.71 40.07 29.66
N GLU A 586 10.92 39.98 28.60
CA GLU A 586 10.66 41.07 27.65
C GLU A 586 10.16 42.32 28.38
N GLU A 587 9.13 42.17 29.22
CA GLU A 587 8.53 43.26 29.99
C GLU A 587 9.47 43.80 31.08
N CYS A 588 10.07 42.93 31.90
CA CYS A 588 10.82 43.38 33.08
C CYS A 588 12.17 44.05 32.76
N TRP A 589 12.70 43.85 31.55
CA TRP A 589 13.99 44.41 31.12
C TRP A 589 13.91 45.27 29.86
N ASP A 590 12.71 45.58 29.39
CA ASP A 590 12.48 46.43 28.22
C ASP A 590 13.32 45.99 26.99
N LEU A 591 13.18 44.71 26.64
CA LEU A 591 13.88 44.12 25.49
C LEU A 591 13.60 44.84 24.16
N PRO A 592 12.36 45.31 23.87
CA PRO A 592 12.04 45.97 22.61
C PRO A 592 12.91 47.20 22.32
N ASP A 593 13.37 47.89 23.37
CA ASP A 593 14.16 49.12 23.27
C ASP A 593 15.64 48.95 23.65
N THR A 594 16.07 47.72 24.01
CA THR A 594 17.48 47.41 24.34
C THR A 594 18.12 46.42 23.35
N ALA A 595 19.02 46.91 22.49
CA ALA A 595 19.60 46.10 21.40
C ALA A 595 20.43 44.88 21.88
N TYR A 596 21.33 45.07 22.84
CA TYR A 596 22.21 44.00 23.32
C TYR A 596 21.43 42.84 23.97
N LEU A 597 20.37 43.15 24.74
CA LEU A 597 19.50 42.14 25.36
C LEU A 597 18.72 41.35 24.31
N SER A 598 18.16 42.04 23.31
CA SER A 598 17.53 41.41 22.15
C SER A 598 18.52 40.50 21.40
N GLY A 599 19.78 40.89 21.26
CA GLY A 599 20.84 40.07 20.70
C GLY A 599 21.07 38.76 21.47
N TRP A 600 21.12 38.82 22.80
CA TRP A 600 21.23 37.62 23.63
C TRP A 600 20.02 36.71 23.54
N LEU A 601 18.80 37.26 23.47
CA LEU A 601 17.59 36.46 23.26
C LEU A 601 17.71 35.63 21.97
N LEU A 602 18.11 36.26 20.86
CA LEU A 602 18.27 35.57 19.57
C LEU A 602 19.36 34.49 19.63
N VAL A 603 20.48 34.77 20.31
CA VAL A 603 21.58 33.79 20.47
C VAL A 603 21.18 32.63 21.37
N LEU A 604 20.45 32.86 22.45
CA LEU A 604 19.96 31.81 23.35
C LEU A 604 18.98 30.87 22.63
N ILE A 605 18.03 31.42 21.87
CA ILE A 605 17.11 30.61 21.05
C ILE A 605 17.88 29.82 19.98
N THR A 606 18.87 30.44 19.33
CA THR A 606 19.74 29.77 18.35
C THR A 606 20.55 28.65 18.99
N ALA A 607 21.12 28.89 20.17
CA ALA A 607 21.87 27.91 20.94
C ALA A 607 20.99 26.71 21.30
N GLY A 608 19.73 26.95 21.74
CA GLY A 608 18.75 25.89 21.97
C GLY A 608 18.51 25.02 20.73
N ALA A 609 18.34 25.64 19.55
CA ALA A 609 18.20 24.93 18.28
C ALA A 609 19.47 24.13 17.91
N MET A 610 20.65 24.71 18.09
CA MET A 610 21.94 24.04 17.83
C MET A 610 22.18 22.85 18.76
N ILE A 611 21.93 23.01 20.07
CA ILE A 611 22.06 21.94 21.07
C ILE A 611 21.10 20.79 20.73
N CYS A 612 19.84 21.08 20.42
CA CYS A 612 18.88 20.05 20.05
C CYS A 612 19.29 19.32 18.77
N SER A 613 19.76 20.05 17.75
CA SER A 613 20.20 19.48 16.47
C SER A 613 21.53 18.72 16.58
N TYR A 614 22.34 19.05 17.60
CA TYR A 614 23.50 18.27 17.96
C TYR A 614 23.09 16.91 18.49
N PHE A 615 22.10 16.79 19.38
CA PHE A 615 21.76 15.50 20.01
C PHE A 615 20.75 14.65 19.23
N PHE A 616 19.75 15.28 18.62
CA PHE A 616 18.57 14.63 18.08
C PHE A 616 18.48 14.68 16.56
N GLU A 617 17.76 13.72 15.97
CA GLU A 617 17.48 13.70 14.54
C GLU A 617 16.39 14.69 14.12
N LYS A 618 16.41 15.09 12.85
CA LYS A 618 15.42 15.99 12.22
C LYS A 618 15.31 17.37 12.92
N ARG A 619 14.39 18.22 12.47
CA ARG A 619 14.11 19.55 13.05
C ARG A 619 13.23 19.44 14.30
N LEU A 620 13.74 18.74 15.32
CA LEU A 620 13.03 18.49 16.57
C LEU A 620 12.64 19.78 17.28
N TRP A 621 13.55 20.74 17.34
CA TRP A 621 13.34 22.06 17.95
C TRP A 621 12.08 22.71 17.39
N CYS A 622 11.95 22.80 16.07
CA CYS A 622 10.79 23.41 15.39
C CYS A 622 9.46 22.69 15.65
N ARG A 623 9.49 21.41 16.02
CA ARG A 623 8.30 20.58 16.27
C ARG A 623 7.82 20.67 17.71
N TYR A 624 8.73 20.63 18.68
CA TYR A 624 8.38 20.43 20.09
C TYR A 624 8.85 21.51 21.06
N LEU A 625 9.88 22.29 20.71
CA LEU A 625 10.59 23.14 21.67
C LEU A 625 10.71 24.60 21.25
N CYS A 626 10.47 24.97 19.99
CA CYS A 626 10.56 26.35 19.53
C CYS A 626 9.31 27.16 19.95
N PRO A 627 9.45 28.26 20.72
CA PRO A 627 8.31 29.03 21.22
C PRO A 627 7.54 29.70 20.08
N ILE A 628 8.30 30.43 19.25
CA ILE A 628 7.82 31.07 18.02
C ILE A 628 7.23 29.99 17.09
N GLY A 629 7.89 28.83 17.00
CA GLY A 629 7.39 27.70 16.23
C GLY A 629 6.01 27.23 16.68
N GLY A 630 5.76 27.16 17.99
CA GLY A 630 4.46 26.79 18.57
C GLY A 630 3.37 27.81 18.29
N MET A 631 3.66 29.10 18.48
CA MET A 631 2.77 30.21 18.12
C MET A 631 2.40 30.15 16.63
N ASN A 632 3.39 30.02 15.75
CA ASN A 632 3.19 29.94 14.31
C ASN A 632 2.34 28.72 13.94
N ALA A 633 2.53 27.61 14.63
CA ALA A 633 1.76 26.39 14.38
C ALA A 633 0.29 26.54 14.77
N MET A 634 -0.02 27.38 15.77
CA MET A 634 -1.39 27.73 16.13
C MET A 634 -2.05 28.59 15.06
N PHE A 635 -1.42 29.71 14.67
CA PHE A 635 -1.99 30.60 13.66
C PHE A 635 -2.03 29.98 12.26
N ALA A 636 -1.16 29.01 11.96
CA ALA A 636 -1.22 28.26 10.70
C ALA A 636 -2.53 27.46 10.51
N LYS A 637 -3.29 27.18 11.58
CA LYS A 637 -4.64 26.59 11.45
C LYS A 637 -5.65 27.54 10.79
N LEU A 638 -5.37 28.85 10.80
CA LEU A 638 -6.18 29.86 10.15
C LEU A 638 -5.87 29.99 8.65
N SER A 639 -4.82 29.33 8.15
CA SER A 639 -4.29 29.63 6.81
C SER A 639 -5.17 29.18 5.66
N VAL A 640 -5.19 29.99 4.59
CA VAL A 640 -5.93 29.76 3.33
C VAL A 640 -5.22 28.77 2.40
N THR A 641 -3.94 28.53 2.61
CA THR A 641 -3.19 27.48 1.88
C THR A 641 -2.92 26.27 2.76
N GLU A 642 -2.82 25.08 2.16
CA GLU A 642 -2.39 23.85 2.81
C GLU A 642 -1.54 22.98 1.88
N LEU A 643 -0.68 22.14 2.45
CA LEU A 643 0.03 21.11 1.70
C LEU A 643 -0.47 19.72 2.10
N ARG A 644 -0.93 18.95 1.12
CA ARG A 644 -1.47 17.59 1.30
C ARG A 644 -0.93 16.67 0.21
N ALA A 645 -1.29 15.40 0.26
CA ALA A 645 -1.01 14.46 -0.82
C ALA A 645 -2.24 13.64 -1.17
N LYS A 646 -2.36 13.24 -2.43
CA LYS A 646 -3.41 12.33 -2.92
C LYS A 646 -3.24 10.98 -2.23
N GLN A 647 -4.05 10.73 -1.20
CA GLN A 647 -4.01 9.47 -0.44
C GLN A 647 -4.20 8.26 -1.35
N GLY A 648 -5.01 8.36 -2.40
CA GLY A 648 -5.18 7.31 -3.40
C GLY A 648 -3.89 6.94 -4.12
N VAL A 649 -3.12 7.93 -4.61
CA VAL A 649 -1.84 7.71 -5.31
C VAL A 649 -0.76 7.25 -4.33
N CYS A 650 -0.65 7.90 -3.17
CA CYS A 650 0.28 7.50 -2.12
C CYS A 650 0.02 6.09 -1.59
N THR A 651 -1.24 5.67 -1.58
CA THR A 651 -1.56 4.28 -1.27
C THR A 651 -1.27 3.45 -2.50
N ALA A 652 -1.97 3.55 -3.62
CA ALA A 652 -1.91 2.57 -4.72
C ALA A 652 -0.57 2.44 -5.47
N GLU A 653 0.17 3.54 -5.68
CA GLU A 653 1.31 3.58 -6.61
C GLU A 653 2.67 3.75 -5.90
N CYS A 654 2.70 4.30 -4.69
CA CYS A 654 3.95 4.67 -4.01
C CYS A 654 4.58 3.51 -3.21
N ASP A 655 5.83 3.20 -3.52
CA ASP A 655 6.66 2.19 -2.85
C ASP A 655 7.93 2.78 -2.18
N THR A 656 8.31 4.02 -2.50
CA THR A 656 9.60 4.62 -2.10
C THR A 656 9.58 5.30 -0.72
N TYR A 657 8.54 6.07 -0.43
CA TYR A 657 8.40 6.87 0.79
C TYR A 657 9.52 7.90 1.05
N HIS A 658 10.26 8.30 0.01
CA HIS A 658 11.35 9.29 0.11
C HIS A 658 10.89 10.63 0.69
N CYS A 659 9.63 11.02 0.47
CA CYS A 659 9.06 12.23 1.07
C CYS A 659 9.08 12.27 2.61
N TYR A 660 9.17 11.11 3.28
CA TYR A 660 9.28 11.01 4.74
C TYR A 660 10.70 10.63 5.20
N LYS A 661 11.35 9.71 4.47
CA LYS A 661 12.62 9.09 4.86
C LYS A 661 13.85 9.78 4.29
N GLY A 662 13.71 10.40 3.13
CA GLY A 662 14.83 10.73 2.24
C GLY A 662 15.25 9.52 1.43
N GLY A 663 15.90 9.79 0.31
CA GLY A 663 16.35 8.76 -0.63
C GLY A 663 16.94 9.36 -1.90
N PRO A 664 17.51 8.51 -2.77
CA PRO A 664 18.09 8.93 -4.05
C PRO A 664 17.01 9.44 -5.02
N ALA A 665 17.45 10.13 -6.07
CA ALA A 665 16.56 10.56 -7.14
C ALA A 665 15.90 9.35 -7.83
N GLU A 666 14.59 9.45 -8.09
CA GLU A 666 13.79 8.41 -8.71
C GLU A 666 12.91 8.94 -9.86
N PRO A 667 12.95 8.32 -11.05
CA PRO A 667 12.10 8.73 -12.17
C PRO A 667 10.59 8.56 -11.87
N PRO A 668 9.69 9.36 -12.48
CA PRO A 668 9.97 10.39 -13.49
C PRO A 668 10.33 11.78 -12.92
N GLU A 669 10.04 12.07 -11.64
CA GLU A 669 10.18 13.43 -11.08
C GLU A 669 10.90 13.54 -9.72
N GLY A 670 11.12 12.43 -9.03
CA GLY A 670 11.69 12.42 -7.67
C GLY A 670 13.16 12.84 -7.69
N LEU A 671 13.48 13.86 -6.90
CA LEU A 671 14.84 14.34 -6.68
C LEU A 671 15.44 13.67 -5.43
N GLU A 672 16.77 13.71 -5.32
CA GLU A 672 17.46 13.33 -4.11
C GLU A 672 17.06 14.27 -2.96
N THR A 673 16.67 13.70 -1.83
CA THR A 673 16.16 14.46 -0.68
C THR A 673 16.53 13.78 0.62
N ASN A 674 16.60 14.56 1.71
CA ASN A 674 16.74 14.02 3.07
C ASN A 674 15.37 13.70 3.71
N GLY A 675 14.29 13.82 2.94
CA GLY A 675 12.91 13.61 3.39
C GLY A 675 12.40 14.74 4.27
N CYS A 676 11.14 14.63 4.72
CA CYS A 676 10.50 15.70 5.50
C CYS A 676 11.31 16.02 6.78
N PRO A 677 11.77 17.28 6.94
CA PRO A 677 12.65 17.67 8.04
C PRO A 677 11.92 17.71 9.39
N LEU A 678 10.58 17.71 9.42
CA LEU A 678 9.81 17.53 10.66
C LEU A 678 9.43 16.07 10.94
N GLY A 679 9.71 15.15 10.01
CA GLY A 679 9.26 13.77 10.13
C GLY A 679 7.74 13.62 10.03
N SER A 680 7.13 14.32 9.07
CA SER A 680 5.70 14.24 8.77
C SER A 680 5.48 13.76 7.33
N HIS A 681 4.60 12.79 7.12
CA HIS A 681 4.24 12.34 5.78
C HIS A 681 3.06 13.18 5.24
N PRO A 682 3.12 13.74 4.01
CA PRO A 682 2.11 14.69 3.52
C PRO A 682 0.70 14.11 3.45
N ALA A 683 0.56 12.79 3.20
CA ALA A 683 -0.73 12.10 3.21
C ALA A 683 -1.36 11.94 4.61
N GLN A 684 -0.57 12.09 5.67
CA GLN A 684 -1.00 11.95 7.08
C GLN A 684 -1.25 13.29 7.77
N LEU A 685 -0.91 14.41 7.13
CA LEU A 685 -1.15 15.74 7.67
C LEU A 685 -2.65 15.97 7.87
N LYS A 686 -3.05 16.21 9.13
CA LYS A 686 -4.45 16.50 9.49
C LYS A 686 -4.72 17.99 9.41
N ASP A 687 -3.81 18.79 9.95
CA ASP A 687 -3.84 20.25 9.98
C ASP A 687 -2.49 20.82 9.50
N ASN A 688 -2.39 22.15 9.43
CA ASN A 688 -1.16 22.83 9.03
C ASN A 688 -0.14 23.02 10.17
N LYS A 689 -0.40 22.47 11.35
CA LYS A 689 0.49 22.60 12.51
C LYS A 689 1.85 21.96 12.24
N ASP A 690 1.85 20.77 11.66
CA ASP A 690 3.06 19.94 11.50
C ASP A 690 3.78 20.12 10.15
N CYS A 691 3.40 21.14 9.36
CA CYS A 691 4.02 21.45 8.07
C CYS A 691 4.64 22.85 8.06
N VAL A 692 5.93 22.92 7.70
CA VAL A 692 6.68 24.19 7.58
C VAL A 692 6.83 24.67 6.13
N LEU A 693 6.17 24.01 5.18
CA LEU A 693 6.18 24.38 3.76
C LEU A 693 7.59 24.46 3.12
N CYS A 694 8.51 23.61 3.59
CA CYS A 694 9.84 23.44 2.99
C CYS A 694 9.81 22.76 1.60
N MET A 695 8.68 22.19 1.17
CA MET A 695 8.50 21.51 -0.12
C MET A 695 9.42 20.30 -0.38
N GLU A 696 10.14 19.80 0.61
CA GLU A 696 10.99 18.60 0.43
C GLU A 696 10.19 17.38 -0.02
N CYS A 697 8.96 17.23 0.50
CA CYS A 697 8.05 16.17 0.07
C CYS A 697 7.61 16.30 -1.40
N LEU A 698 7.53 17.53 -1.94
CA LEU A 698 7.22 17.78 -3.36
C LEU A 698 8.42 17.42 -4.23
N LYS A 699 9.64 17.71 -3.78
CA LYS A 699 10.89 17.32 -4.46
C LYS A 699 11.09 15.81 -4.48
N ALA A 700 10.76 15.13 -3.37
CA ALA A 700 10.96 13.70 -3.20
C ALA A 700 9.96 12.80 -3.94
N CYS A 701 8.80 13.33 -4.39
CA CYS A 701 7.71 12.50 -4.88
C CYS A 701 7.84 12.19 -6.39
N PRO A 702 8.00 10.92 -6.80
CA PRO A 702 8.06 10.57 -8.23
C PRO A 702 6.67 10.58 -8.90
N TYR A 703 5.60 10.31 -8.15
CA TYR A 703 4.23 10.11 -8.67
C TYR A 703 3.35 11.37 -8.67
N ARG A 704 3.92 12.57 -8.52
CA ARG A 704 3.16 13.85 -8.48
C ARG A 704 1.98 13.88 -7.50
N SER A 705 2.10 13.21 -6.37
CA SER A 705 1.00 13.07 -5.41
C SER A 705 0.81 14.29 -4.50
N VAL A 706 1.86 15.09 -4.29
CA VAL A 706 1.82 16.27 -3.39
C VAL A 706 1.06 17.41 -4.05
N GLU A 707 0.15 18.01 -3.28
CA GLU A 707 -0.71 19.12 -3.68
C GLU A 707 -0.50 20.32 -2.76
N PHE A 708 -0.42 21.52 -3.34
CA PHE A 708 -0.45 22.78 -2.59
C PHE A 708 -1.79 23.44 -2.87
N ASN A 709 -2.73 23.29 -1.93
CA ASN A 709 -4.13 23.60 -2.13
C ASN A 709 -4.49 24.97 -1.54
N LEU A 710 -5.25 25.77 -2.30
CA LEU A 710 -6.05 26.87 -1.79
C LEU A 710 -7.37 26.32 -1.25
N ARG A 711 -7.73 26.71 -0.03
CA ARG A 711 -8.92 26.25 0.71
C ARG A 711 -9.63 27.44 1.34
N VAL A 712 -10.84 27.22 1.86
CA VAL A 712 -11.53 28.23 2.66
C VAL A 712 -10.70 28.57 3.92
N PRO A 713 -10.63 29.85 4.34
CA PRO A 713 -10.00 30.22 5.59
C PRO A 713 -10.57 29.42 6.78
N PHE A 714 -9.75 29.14 7.79
CA PHE A 714 -10.16 28.42 9.02
C PHE A 714 -10.61 26.95 8.84
N ALA A 715 -10.39 26.33 7.68
CA ALA A 715 -10.81 24.95 7.40
C ALA A 715 -10.31 23.92 8.44
N ASP A 716 -9.10 24.09 9.00
CA ASP A 716 -8.57 23.18 10.03
C ASP A 716 -9.40 23.21 11.32
N LEU A 717 -10.04 24.33 11.64
CA LEU A 717 -10.93 24.47 12.80
C LEU A 717 -12.33 23.91 12.50
N LEU A 718 -12.81 24.07 11.26
CA LEU A 718 -14.16 23.65 10.86
C LEU A 718 -14.26 22.15 10.57
N GLU A 719 -13.24 21.56 9.94
CA GLU A 719 -13.30 20.18 9.43
C GLU A 719 -12.60 19.15 10.35
N LYS A 720 -11.39 19.48 10.84
CA LYS A 720 -10.43 18.49 11.37
C LYS A 720 -9.74 18.99 12.63
N HIS A 721 -10.52 19.14 13.69
CA HIS A 721 -10.00 19.70 14.93
C HIS A 721 -9.67 18.62 15.98
N ASN A 722 -8.40 18.50 16.38
CA ASN A 722 -8.01 17.80 17.61
C ASN A 722 -7.65 18.85 18.66
N ALA A 723 -8.49 18.97 19.67
CA ALA A 723 -8.33 19.98 20.71
C ALA A 723 -7.32 19.50 21.77
N THR A 724 -6.38 20.36 22.15
CA THR A 724 -5.40 20.05 23.22
C THR A 724 -5.30 21.21 24.22
N ALA A 725 -5.24 20.88 25.51
CA ALA A 725 -5.24 21.89 26.57
C ALA A 725 -4.03 22.82 26.50
N SER A 726 -2.85 22.28 26.18
CA SER A 726 -1.61 23.05 26.07
C SER A 726 -1.64 24.10 24.96
N GLU A 727 -2.30 23.79 23.83
CA GLU A 727 -2.48 24.74 22.73
C GLU A 727 -3.43 25.87 23.12
N VAL A 728 -4.51 25.54 23.84
CA VAL A 728 -5.45 26.53 24.37
C VAL A 728 -4.75 27.44 25.40
N SER A 729 -3.94 26.87 26.29
CA SER A 729 -3.15 27.65 27.25
C SER A 729 -2.16 28.59 26.55
N LEU A 730 -1.45 28.12 25.51
CA LEU A 730 -0.55 28.97 24.72
C LEU A 730 -1.31 30.08 23.97
N MET A 731 -2.50 29.77 23.43
CA MET A 731 -3.34 30.75 22.75
C MET A 731 -3.79 31.87 23.71
N PHE A 732 -4.22 31.53 24.93
CA PHE A 732 -4.59 32.55 25.92
C PHE A 732 -3.38 33.27 26.53
N LEU A 733 -2.22 32.64 26.59
CA LEU A 733 -0.96 33.31 26.95
C LEU A 733 -0.61 34.41 25.92
N LEU A 734 -0.79 34.12 24.62
CA LEU A 734 -0.59 35.10 23.54
C LEU A 734 -1.59 36.25 23.64
N LEU A 735 -2.85 35.96 24.00
CA LEU A 735 -3.81 37.00 24.31
C LEU A 735 -3.33 37.86 25.49
N GLY A 736 -2.90 37.23 26.59
CA GLY A 736 -2.32 37.92 27.75
C GLY A 736 -1.12 38.80 27.40
N ALA A 737 -0.28 38.39 26.45
CA ALA A 737 0.87 39.18 25.99
C ALA A 737 0.44 40.55 25.43
N SER A 738 -0.66 40.61 24.66
CA SER A 738 -1.17 41.88 24.13
C SER A 738 -1.59 42.87 25.22
N TYR A 739 -2.15 42.36 26.33
CA TYR A 739 -2.47 43.18 27.51
C TYR A 739 -1.22 43.55 28.30
N LEU A 740 -0.25 42.65 28.39
CA LEU A 740 1.01 42.92 29.08
C LEU A 740 1.77 44.08 28.43
N HIS A 741 1.83 44.14 27.10
CA HIS A 741 2.48 45.26 26.39
C HIS A 741 1.78 46.62 26.59
N ARG A 742 0.56 46.61 27.13
CA ARG A 742 -0.21 47.82 27.50
C ARG A 742 -0.36 47.94 29.01
N LEU A 743 0.53 47.32 29.81
CA LEU A 743 0.45 47.31 31.26
C LEU A 743 0.30 48.72 31.89
N PRO A 744 1.04 49.77 31.46
CA PRO A 744 0.86 51.11 32.02
C PRO A 744 -0.55 51.67 31.78
N ALA A 745 -1.08 51.54 30.56
CA ALA A 745 -2.43 51.99 30.21
C ALA A 745 -3.51 51.18 30.94
N LEU A 746 -3.27 49.88 31.14
CA LEU A 746 -4.14 49.00 31.91
C LEU A 746 -4.19 49.44 33.39
N LEU A 747 -3.05 49.75 34.00
CA LEU A 747 -2.99 50.25 35.37
C LEU A 747 -3.68 51.61 35.53
N GLU A 748 -3.51 52.52 34.56
CA GLU A 748 -4.22 53.80 34.53
C GLU A 748 -5.74 53.61 34.49
N GLN A 749 -6.22 52.70 33.63
CA GLN A 749 -7.65 52.38 33.52
C GLN A 749 -8.27 51.89 34.84
N PHE A 750 -7.50 51.18 35.67
CA PHE A 750 -7.93 50.71 36.99
C PHE A 750 -7.66 51.70 38.13
N GLY A 751 -7.11 52.90 37.85
CA GLY A 751 -6.72 53.87 38.87
C GLY A 751 -5.54 53.41 39.74
N LEU A 752 -4.71 52.52 39.18
CA LEU A 752 -3.60 51.82 39.81
C LEU A 752 -2.24 52.33 39.31
N GLN A 753 -2.20 53.50 38.68
CA GLN A 753 -1.00 54.14 38.12
C GLN A 753 0.13 54.37 39.14
N ASP A 754 -0.21 54.54 40.43
CA ASP A 754 0.79 54.74 41.49
C ASP A 754 1.71 53.50 41.66
N LEU A 755 1.25 52.31 41.24
CA LEU A 755 2.02 51.07 41.31
C LEU A 755 3.20 51.03 40.33
N SER A 756 3.12 51.75 39.20
CA SER A 756 4.15 51.79 38.14
C SER A 756 5.14 52.95 38.29
N THR A 757 4.98 53.79 39.31
CA THR A 757 5.94 54.87 39.62
C THR A 757 7.28 54.31 40.11
N GLU A 758 8.36 55.12 40.07
CA GLU A 758 9.70 54.70 40.51
C GLU A 758 9.76 54.23 41.97
N GLU A 759 8.87 54.72 42.83
CA GLU A 759 8.71 54.30 44.23
C GLU A 759 7.60 53.23 44.42
N GLY A 760 6.90 52.88 43.33
CA GLY A 760 5.79 51.95 43.31
C GLY A 760 6.22 50.49 43.50
N ILE A 761 5.24 49.61 43.73
CA ILE A 761 5.48 48.17 43.98
C ILE A 761 6.16 47.49 42.77
N LEU A 762 5.99 48.00 41.56
CA LEU A 762 6.63 47.49 40.34
C LEU A 762 8.14 47.82 40.25
N SER A 763 8.67 48.69 41.13
CA SER A 763 10.12 48.92 41.24
C SER A 763 10.89 47.68 41.72
N SER A 764 10.23 46.81 42.48
CA SER A 764 10.80 45.53 42.90
C SER A 764 10.64 44.50 41.78
N LEU A 765 11.76 44.01 41.25
CA LEU A 765 11.79 42.99 40.19
C LEU A 765 10.89 41.78 40.51
N GLY A 766 10.86 41.33 41.77
CA GLY A 766 10.04 40.20 42.21
C GLY A 766 8.54 40.46 42.05
N MET A 767 8.10 41.67 42.40
CA MET A 767 6.69 42.05 42.26
C MET A 767 6.32 42.35 40.82
N HIS A 768 7.23 42.96 40.04
CA HIS A 768 7.04 43.15 38.60
C HIS A 768 6.80 41.80 37.90
N MET A 769 7.68 40.82 38.11
CA MET A 769 7.50 39.48 37.54
C MET A 769 6.17 38.81 37.95
N LEU A 770 5.71 39.01 39.19
CA LEU A 770 4.43 38.48 39.67
C LEU A 770 3.23 39.14 38.99
N VAL A 771 3.23 40.47 38.89
CA VAL A 771 2.16 41.22 38.21
C VAL A 771 2.14 40.88 36.72
N SER A 772 3.29 40.86 36.04
CA SER A 772 3.37 40.47 34.63
C SER A 772 2.85 39.04 34.41
N SER A 773 3.22 38.10 35.28
CA SER A 773 2.72 36.72 35.21
C SER A 773 1.20 36.63 35.43
N PHE A 774 0.64 37.47 36.31
CA PHE A 774 -0.79 37.53 36.55
C PHE A 774 -1.54 38.09 35.34
N VAL A 775 -1.06 39.18 34.75
CA VAL A 775 -1.65 39.80 33.55
C VAL A 775 -1.62 38.84 32.37
N LEU A 776 -0.52 38.11 32.17
CA LEU A 776 -0.40 37.06 31.16
C LEU A 776 -1.45 35.94 31.31
N ALA A 777 -1.81 35.58 32.55
CA ALA A 777 -2.78 34.52 32.82
C ALA A 777 -4.24 35.00 32.84
N ALA A 778 -4.47 36.29 33.09
CA ALA A 778 -5.80 36.84 33.40
C ALA A 778 -6.85 36.60 32.30
N PRO A 779 -6.61 36.86 31.00
CA PRO A 779 -7.62 36.62 29.97
C PRO A 779 -8.03 35.14 29.87
N GLY A 780 -7.07 34.21 29.98
CA GLY A 780 -7.34 32.78 29.96
C GLY A 780 -8.15 32.32 31.17
N LEU A 781 -7.80 32.81 32.36
CA LEU A 781 -8.55 32.53 33.60
C LEU A 781 -9.97 33.10 33.55
N LEU A 782 -10.15 34.30 32.99
CA LEU A 782 -11.46 34.92 32.80
C LEU A 782 -12.35 34.06 31.87
N VAL A 783 -11.82 33.65 30.72
CA VAL A 783 -12.55 32.80 29.76
C VAL A 783 -12.92 31.45 30.37
N TYR A 784 -12.00 30.83 31.10
CA TYR A 784 -12.27 29.59 31.84
C TYR A 784 -13.31 29.77 32.94
N ALA A 785 -13.23 30.86 33.72
CA ALA A 785 -14.19 31.16 34.77
C ALA A 785 -15.60 31.33 34.20
N VAL A 786 -15.76 32.12 33.12
CA VAL A 786 -17.05 32.33 32.46
C VAL A 786 -17.63 31.00 31.93
N ASP A 787 -16.81 30.16 31.28
CA ASP A 787 -17.24 28.83 30.83
C ASP A 787 -17.68 27.93 31.99
N SER A 788 -16.88 27.88 33.07
CA SER A 788 -17.15 27.03 34.22
C SER A 788 -18.45 27.42 34.95
N ILE A 789 -18.71 28.72 35.10
CA ILE A 789 -19.94 29.27 35.68
C ILE A 789 -21.12 28.93 34.76
N PHE A 790 -20.94 29.08 33.45
CA PHE A 790 -21.98 28.80 32.48
C PHE A 790 -22.35 27.31 32.39
N VAL A 791 -21.37 26.42 32.30
CA VAL A 791 -21.58 24.96 32.28
C VAL A 791 -22.25 24.50 33.57
N SER A 792 -21.84 25.06 34.71
CA SER A 792 -22.48 24.78 36.02
C SER A 792 -23.93 25.27 36.06
N GLY A 793 -24.21 26.46 35.52
CA GLY A 793 -25.56 27.01 35.41
C GLY A 793 -26.47 26.21 34.46
N LEU A 794 -25.94 25.68 33.35
CA LEU A 794 -26.67 24.80 32.45
C LEU A 794 -26.99 23.45 33.07
N ARG A 795 -26.06 22.86 33.84
CA ARG A 795 -26.32 21.62 34.60
C ARG A 795 -27.42 21.81 35.63
N MET A 796 -27.41 22.95 36.32
CA MET A 796 -28.43 23.30 37.31
C MET A 796 -29.81 23.54 36.67
N LYS A 797 -29.87 24.17 35.50
CA LYS A 797 -31.12 24.36 34.72
C LYS A 797 -31.66 23.09 34.07
N ARG A 798 -30.81 22.11 33.74
CA ARG A 798 -31.24 20.84 33.14
C ARG A 798 -31.76 19.80 34.14
N GLY A 799 -31.78 20.13 35.44
CA GLY A 799 -32.29 19.27 36.50
C GLY A 799 -31.34 18.10 36.81
N GLY A 800 -31.07 17.88 38.09
CA GLY A 800 -30.36 16.69 38.56
C GLY A 800 -31.14 15.42 38.20
N ASP A 801 -30.43 14.39 37.77
CA ASP A 801 -30.81 12.97 37.81
C ASP A 801 -32.24 12.55 37.38
N ASP A 802 -32.88 13.21 36.39
CA ASP A 802 -34.10 12.66 35.77
C ASP A 802 -33.79 11.72 34.59
N PRO A 803 -34.11 10.40 34.66
CA PRO A 803 -33.74 9.43 33.62
C PRO A 803 -34.51 9.59 32.28
N VAL A 804 -35.51 10.47 32.23
CA VAL A 804 -36.52 10.57 31.15
C VAL A 804 -36.11 11.56 30.04
N SER A 805 -35.08 12.39 30.24
CA SER A 805 -34.63 13.38 29.23
C SER A 805 -33.63 12.86 28.19
N LYS A 806 -33.36 11.54 28.15
CA LYS A 806 -32.44 10.92 27.17
C LYS A 806 -32.88 11.03 25.69
N ALA A 807 -34.09 11.50 25.42
CA ALA A 807 -34.67 11.49 24.07
C ALA A 807 -34.54 12.80 23.27
N SER A 808 -34.11 13.94 23.85
CA SER A 808 -34.15 15.25 23.14
C SER A 808 -32.80 15.95 22.91
N SER A 809 -31.67 15.38 23.32
CA SER A 809 -30.34 15.97 23.06
C SER A 809 -29.43 15.00 22.32
N LEU A 810 -29.66 14.85 21.01
CA LEU A 810 -28.83 14.09 20.07
C LEU A 810 -27.39 14.62 19.90
N ARG A 811 -26.99 15.70 20.59
CA ARG A 811 -25.63 16.27 20.51
C ARG A 811 -25.07 16.58 21.89
N LYS A 812 -23.96 15.91 22.24
CA LYS A 812 -23.15 16.29 23.41
C LYS A 812 -22.58 17.71 23.18
N PRO A 813 -22.62 18.62 24.16
CA PRO A 813 -21.99 19.94 24.04
C PRO A 813 -20.47 19.77 23.89
N ALA A 814 -19.84 20.70 23.17
CA ALA A 814 -18.39 20.75 23.03
C ALA A 814 -17.72 20.92 24.41
N THR A 815 -16.52 20.38 24.56
CA THR A 815 -15.69 20.63 25.75
C THR A 815 -15.12 22.06 25.72
N PHE A 816 -14.78 22.64 26.87
CA PHE A 816 -14.11 23.95 26.94
C PHE A 816 -12.90 24.04 26.00
N VAL A 817 -12.08 22.98 25.98
CA VAL A 817 -10.86 22.92 25.17
C VAL A 817 -11.18 22.97 23.68
N GLU A 818 -12.29 22.37 23.22
CA GLU A 818 -12.75 22.50 21.82
C GLU A 818 -13.32 23.89 21.54
N LEU A 819 -14.11 24.43 22.47
CA LEU A 819 -14.77 25.73 22.30
C LEU A 819 -13.78 26.90 22.29
N ALA A 820 -12.70 26.79 23.07
CA ALA A 820 -11.67 27.81 23.19
C ALA A 820 -11.01 28.17 21.84
N TYR A 821 -10.90 27.23 20.89
CA TYR A 821 -10.38 27.55 19.55
C TYR A 821 -11.25 28.53 18.76
N GLY A 822 -12.51 28.75 19.18
CA GLY A 822 -13.34 29.84 18.67
C GLY A 822 -12.77 31.24 18.95
N TYR A 823 -11.89 31.39 19.95
CA TYR A 823 -11.22 32.65 20.30
C TYR A 823 -9.97 32.90 19.45
N LEU A 824 -9.46 31.89 18.73
CA LEU A 824 -8.20 32.00 17.99
C LEU A 824 -8.18 33.14 16.93
N PRO A 825 -9.25 33.39 16.15
CA PRO A 825 -9.31 34.56 15.26
C PRO A 825 -9.24 35.90 16.00
N LEU A 826 -9.90 36.01 17.16
CA LEU A 826 -9.85 37.22 17.98
C LEU A 826 -8.45 37.44 18.56
N VAL A 827 -7.79 36.39 19.08
CA VAL A 827 -6.40 36.50 19.56
C VAL A 827 -5.48 36.98 18.45
N TRP A 828 -5.62 36.44 17.23
CA TRP A 828 -4.90 36.92 16.07
C TRP A 828 -5.17 38.41 15.78
N ALA A 829 -6.44 38.82 15.79
CA ALA A 829 -6.85 40.18 15.46
C ALA A 829 -6.36 41.22 16.49
N ILE A 830 -6.48 40.92 17.79
CA ILE A 830 -5.97 41.80 18.86
C ILE A 830 -4.46 41.93 18.74
N THR A 831 -3.75 40.82 18.59
CA THR A 831 -2.28 40.85 18.44
C THR A 831 -1.86 41.64 17.20
N LEU A 832 -2.56 41.47 16.07
CA LEU A 832 -2.26 42.22 14.85
C LEU A 832 -2.60 43.71 15.00
N ALA A 833 -3.70 44.07 15.66
CA ALA A 833 -4.09 45.46 15.87
C ALA A 833 -3.03 46.23 16.67
N PHE A 834 -2.49 45.63 17.74
CA PHE A 834 -1.35 46.15 18.50
C PHE A 834 -0.14 46.42 17.59
N TYR A 835 0.31 45.41 16.82
CA TYR A 835 1.49 45.55 15.96
C TYR A 835 1.26 46.40 14.71
N THR A 836 0.01 46.73 14.36
CA THR A 836 -0.31 47.57 13.20
C THR A 836 0.18 49.00 13.41
N GLU A 837 0.10 49.53 14.63
CA GLU A 837 0.64 50.84 15.01
C GLU A 837 2.16 50.89 14.78
N LEU A 838 2.91 49.97 15.40
CA LEU A 838 4.36 49.87 15.24
C LEU A 838 4.74 49.66 13.77
N GLY A 839 4.00 48.81 13.06
CA GLY A 839 4.22 48.51 11.65
C GLY A 839 4.04 49.70 10.71
N LEU A 840 2.98 50.50 10.89
CA LEU A 840 2.69 51.60 9.95
C LEU A 840 3.41 52.90 10.33
N SER A 841 3.71 53.11 11.61
CA SER A 841 4.40 54.30 12.10
C SER A 841 5.92 54.20 11.94
N GLU A 842 6.52 53.09 12.39
CA GLU A 842 7.97 52.93 12.41
C GLU A 842 8.48 52.15 11.22
N ALA A 843 7.75 51.12 10.76
CA ALA A 843 8.37 50.14 9.90
C ALA A 843 8.88 50.81 8.62
N PHE A 844 8.05 51.53 7.87
CA PHE A 844 8.44 52.14 6.59
C PHE A 844 9.58 53.20 6.63
N ARG A 845 10.24 53.42 7.77
CA ARG A 845 11.47 54.20 7.94
C ARG A 845 12.78 53.39 7.83
N VAL A 846 12.77 52.14 7.35
CA VAL A 846 13.98 51.28 7.35
C VAL A 846 15.22 51.90 6.74
N LEU A 847 15.10 52.59 5.59
CA LEU A 847 16.29 53.19 4.98
C LEU A 847 16.85 54.31 5.86
N GLN A 848 15.98 55.05 6.53
CA GLN A 848 16.36 56.12 7.45
C GLN A 848 17.04 55.55 8.70
N VAL A 849 16.45 54.52 9.32
CA VAL A 849 17.04 53.85 10.49
C VAL A 849 18.36 53.16 10.12
N ALA A 850 18.42 52.43 9.00
CA ALA A 850 19.64 51.80 8.50
C ALA A 850 20.74 52.83 8.22
N GLY A 851 20.38 54.00 7.67
CA GLY A 851 21.28 55.12 7.50
C GLY A 851 21.88 55.61 8.82
N ARG A 852 21.05 55.77 9.86
CA ARG A 852 21.49 56.13 11.22
C ARG A 852 22.38 55.05 11.83
N THR A 853 22.06 53.77 11.62
CA THR A 853 22.84 52.62 12.13
C THR A 853 24.28 52.62 11.60
N ILE A 854 24.49 53.02 10.34
CA ILE A 854 25.85 53.10 9.75
C ILE A 854 26.55 54.45 10.03
N GLY A 855 25.95 55.33 10.83
CA GLY A 855 26.53 56.60 11.25
C GLY A 855 26.25 57.79 10.33
N LEU A 856 25.24 57.73 9.45
CA LEU A 856 24.78 58.94 8.73
C LEU A 856 24.18 59.94 9.72
N SER A 857 24.41 61.23 9.48
CA SER A 857 23.76 62.27 10.28
C SER A 857 22.24 62.20 10.11
N PRO A 858 21.45 62.55 11.15
CA PRO A 858 19.99 62.50 11.09
C PRO A 858 19.41 63.22 9.87
N GLU A 859 19.96 64.38 9.51
CA GLU A 859 19.56 65.19 8.35
C GLU A 859 19.73 64.46 7.00
N VAL A 860 20.78 63.65 6.87
CA VAL A 860 21.05 62.88 5.65
C VAL A 860 20.20 61.61 5.64
N ALA A 861 20.04 60.97 6.79
CA ALA A 861 19.21 59.79 6.93
C ALA A 861 17.73 60.08 6.64
N GLU A 862 17.20 61.23 7.06
CA GLU A 862 15.81 61.62 6.80
C GLU A 862 15.51 61.92 5.31
N ARG A 863 16.53 62.27 4.52
CA ARG A 863 16.40 62.43 3.07
C ARG A 863 16.24 61.10 2.32
N LEU A 864 16.53 59.97 2.97
CA LEU A 864 16.30 58.66 2.37
C LEU A 864 14.80 58.38 2.24
N PRO A 865 14.38 57.60 1.22
CA PRO A 865 12.98 57.25 1.04
C PRO A 865 12.44 56.56 2.29
N GLY A 866 11.39 57.11 2.86
CA GLY A 866 10.67 56.55 3.97
C GLY A 866 9.21 56.95 3.88
N PHE A 867 8.33 56.05 4.31
CA PHE A 867 6.93 56.36 4.55
C PHE A 867 6.68 56.20 6.05
N SER A 868 5.72 56.90 6.61
CA SER A 868 5.31 56.75 8.00
C SER A 868 3.89 57.25 8.07
N LEU A 869 2.95 56.34 8.29
CA LEU A 869 1.56 56.71 8.47
C LEU A 869 1.39 57.11 9.93
N GLN A 870 1.49 58.41 10.20
CA GLN A 870 1.24 58.98 11.53
C GLN A 870 -0.20 59.50 11.68
N ASP A 871 -1.03 59.34 10.67
CA ASP A 871 -2.44 59.73 10.73
C ASP A 871 -3.21 58.82 11.70
N SER A 872 -3.53 59.37 12.87
CA SER A 872 -4.21 58.66 13.95
C SER A 872 -5.57 58.11 13.52
N ASP A 873 -6.28 58.83 12.63
CA ASP A 873 -7.61 58.44 12.17
C ASP A 873 -7.55 57.19 11.27
N THR A 874 -6.64 57.18 10.29
CA THR A 874 -6.46 56.00 9.42
C THR A 874 -6.01 54.77 10.20
N LEU A 875 -5.10 54.95 11.17
CA LEU A 875 -4.63 53.85 12.01
C LEU A 875 -5.77 53.27 12.86
N ALA A 876 -6.55 54.15 13.51
CA ALA A 876 -7.71 53.75 14.29
C ALA A 876 -8.74 52.98 13.44
N VAL A 877 -8.98 53.40 12.19
CA VAL A 877 -9.87 52.70 11.26
C VAL A 877 -9.34 51.29 10.95
N LEU A 878 -8.04 51.14 10.65
CA LEU A 878 -7.44 49.84 10.34
C LEU A 878 -7.46 48.88 11.54
N GLN A 879 -7.12 49.38 12.74
CA GLN A 879 -7.19 48.60 13.98
C GLN A 879 -8.64 48.19 14.29
N THR A 880 -9.60 49.12 14.17
CA THR A 880 -11.03 48.84 14.39
C THR A 880 -11.55 47.79 13.40
N LEU A 881 -11.22 47.91 12.11
CA LEU A 881 -11.62 46.93 11.08
C LEU A 881 -11.03 45.54 11.37
N THR A 882 -9.78 45.49 11.83
CA THR A 882 -9.10 44.24 12.18
C THR A 882 -9.79 43.57 13.38
N LEU A 883 -10.04 44.32 14.46
CA LEU A 883 -10.74 43.85 15.65
C LEU A 883 -12.17 43.38 15.35
N MET A 884 -12.94 44.15 14.58
CA MET A 884 -14.31 43.78 14.19
C MET A 884 -14.34 42.53 13.31
N THR A 885 -13.37 42.38 12.40
CA THR A 885 -13.23 41.17 11.59
C THR A 885 -12.91 39.96 12.47
N GLY A 886 -11.96 40.12 13.41
CA GLY A 886 -11.62 39.09 14.40
C GLY A 886 -12.83 38.66 15.23
N LEU A 887 -13.59 39.62 15.76
CA LEU A 887 -14.81 39.38 16.53
C LEU A 887 -15.86 38.62 15.71
N ALA A 888 -16.16 39.06 14.49
CA ALA A 888 -17.15 38.43 13.62
C ALA A 888 -16.78 36.97 13.31
N LEU A 889 -15.51 36.72 12.99
CA LEU A 889 -14.99 35.38 12.73
C LEU A 889 -15.03 34.51 13.99
N SER A 890 -14.63 35.04 15.14
CA SER A 890 -14.67 34.31 16.41
C SER A 890 -16.09 33.95 16.84
N VAL A 891 -17.07 34.85 16.66
CA VAL A 891 -18.49 34.55 16.91
C VAL A 891 -18.97 33.41 16.00
N PHE A 892 -18.64 33.47 14.71
CA PHE A 892 -19.02 32.45 13.74
C PHE A 892 -18.42 31.07 14.08
N ILE A 893 -17.11 31.00 14.35
CA ILE A 893 -16.42 29.73 14.66
C ILE A 893 -16.89 29.18 16.01
N THR A 894 -17.01 30.03 17.04
CA THR A 894 -17.52 29.62 18.36
C THR A 894 -18.93 29.03 18.22
N LYS A 895 -19.80 29.66 17.42
CA LYS A 895 -21.14 29.17 17.15
C LYS A 895 -21.15 27.83 16.40
N TYR A 896 -20.22 27.63 15.48
CA TYR A 896 -20.06 26.40 14.71
C TYR A 896 -19.58 25.24 15.60
N LEU A 897 -18.53 25.48 16.41
CA LEU A 897 -17.92 24.50 17.29
C LEU A 897 -18.82 24.09 18.46
N SER A 898 -19.56 25.03 19.05
CA SER A 898 -20.38 24.76 20.24
C SER A 898 -21.47 23.70 20.00
N LYS A 899 -22.00 23.61 18.78
CA LYS A 899 -23.20 22.82 18.41
C LYS A 899 -24.45 23.16 19.25
N MET A 900 -24.43 24.26 19.99
CA MET A 900 -25.49 24.74 20.88
C MET A 900 -26.37 25.80 20.18
N SER A 901 -27.49 26.18 20.79
CA SER A 901 -28.32 27.28 20.28
C SER A 901 -27.62 28.64 20.43
N TRP A 902 -28.03 29.64 19.64
CA TRP A 902 -27.46 31.00 19.74
C TRP A 902 -27.61 31.61 21.14
N LYS A 903 -28.73 31.35 21.83
CA LYS A 903 -28.99 31.84 23.19
C LYS A 903 -28.03 31.24 24.22
N GLU A 904 -27.70 29.96 24.05
CA GLU A 904 -26.74 29.28 24.92
C GLU A 904 -25.30 29.77 24.67
N CYS A 905 -24.97 30.31 23.49
CA CYS A 905 -23.64 30.88 23.24
C CYS A 905 -23.47 32.34 23.69
N LEU A 906 -24.54 33.00 24.16
CA LEU A 906 -24.51 34.42 24.53
C LEU A 906 -23.39 34.80 25.51
N PRO A 907 -23.10 34.04 26.59
CA PRO A 907 -22.02 34.42 27.51
C PRO A 907 -20.66 34.51 26.83
N HIS A 908 -20.36 33.60 25.89
CA HIS A 908 -19.13 33.66 25.11
C HIS A 908 -19.14 34.82 24.10
N PHE A 909 -20.30 35.16 23.51
CA PHE A 909 -20.39 36.31 22.62
C PHE A 909 -20.21 37.64 23.37
N PHE A 910 -20.78 37.76 24.58
CA PHE A 910 -20.52 38.91 25.44
C PHE A 910 -19.07 38.99 25.85
N LEU A 911 -18.43 37.86 26.17
CA LEU A 911 -17.02 37.85 26.51
C LEU A 911 -16.12 38.23 25.32
N LEU A 912 -16.38 37.68 24.13
CA LEU A 912 -15.68 38.06 22.90
C LEU A 912 -15.85 39.57 22.61
N GLY A 913 -17.07 40.10 22.74
CA GLY A 913 -17.35 41.52 22.59
C GLY A 913 -16.63 42.38 23.63
N GLY A 914 -16.62 41.94 24.90
CA GLY A 914 -15.93 42.60 25.99
C GLY A 914 -14.42 42.69 25.79
N LEU A 915 -13.77 41.56 25.45
CA LEU A 915 -12.33 41.52 25.13
C LEU A 915 -12.00 42.39 23.91
N THR A 916 -12.89 42.42 22.90
CA THR A 916 -12.69 43.27 21.71
C THR A 916 -12.79 44.76 22.08
N LEU A 917 -13.77 45.13 22.90
CA LEU A 917 -13.96 46.51 23.36
C LEU A 917 -12.79 46.97 24.24
N GLU A 918 -12.32 46.10 25.14
CA GLU A 918 -11.18 46.37 26.00
C GLU A 918 -9.90 46.59 25.17
N ALA A 919 -9.61 45.69 24.22
CA ALA A 919 -8.48 45.87 23.29
C ALA A 919 -8.62 47.16 22.46
N TRP A 920 -9.83 47.48 21.99
CA TRP A 920 -10.10 48.72 21.26
C TRP A 920 -9.82 49.97 22.10
N LEU A 921 -10.19 49.96 23.39
CA LEU A 921 -9.92 51.05 24.32
C LEU A 921 -8.42 51.22 24.64
N LEU A 922 -7.67 50.11 24.69
CA LEU A 922 -6.24 50.13 24.99
C LEU A 922 -5.38 50.50 23.78
N ASP A 923 -5.74 50.03 22.57
CA ASP A 923 -4.91 50.19 21.37
C ASP A 923 -5.23 51.44 20.54
N ILE A 924 -6.34 52.14 20.82
CA ILE A 924 -6.76 53.33 20.07
C ILE A 924 -6.91 54.53 21.01
N PRO A 925 -5.81 55.25 21.30
CA PRO A 925 -5.85 56.44 22.15
C PRO A 925 -6.62 57.57 21.47
N GLY A 926 -7.58 58.18 22.17
CA GLY A 926 -8.26 59.42 21.73
C GLY A 926 -9.72 59.29 21.27
N ALA A 927 -10.27 58.08 21.14
CA ALA A 927 -11.63 57.90 20.62
C ALA A 927 -12.78 58.18 21.62
N PHE A 928 -12.52 58.36 22.92
CA PHE A 928 -13.61 58.45 23.92
C PHE A 928 -13.46 59.46 25.07
N TRP A 929 -12.37 60.22 25.16
CA TRP A 929 -12.15 61.18 26.28
C TRP A 929 -11.96 62.65 25.87
N GLY A 930 -12.20 62.99 24.59
CA GLY A 930 -12.06 64.36 24.09
C GLY A 930 -13.35 65.16 23.92
N SER A 931 -14.54 64.58 24.13
CA SER A 931 -15.81 65.25 23.80
C SER A 931 -16.94 65.11 24.82
N TRP A 932 -16.65 64.67 26.05
CA TRP A 932 -17.63 64.54 27.14
C TRP A 932 -17.17 65.17 28.48
N THR A 933 -16.17 66.06 28.44
CA THR A 933 -15.82 66.96 29.56
C THR A 933 -16.03 68.41 29.17
#